data_AF-A0A087GNV3-F1
#
_entry.id   AF-A0A087GNV3-F1
#
_cell.length_a   1.000
_cell.length_b   1.000
_cell.length_c   1.000
_cell.angle_alpha   90.00
_cell.angle_beta   90.00
_cell.angle_gamma   90.00
#
_symmetry.space_group_name_H-M   'P 1'
#
loop_
_entity.id
_entity.type
_entity.pdbx_description
1 polymer ?
#
loop_
_entity_poly.entity_id
_entity_poly.type
_entity_poly.pdbx_seq_one_letter_code
_entity_poly.pdbx_strand_id
1 'polypeptide(L)'
;MQVIPPPIKKILDKWNIRGLVILSLLFQTFLIFLAPLRKRTSKKLLAAVIWTSYLLADWTANYAVSQITKNQGKEAEPDDPPKNKKLLALWAPFLLLHLGGPDTITALALEDNALWARHLFGLVSQALAGVYAVVQSLENALWPSITLLFITGVLKYTERTRALYTASLDKFKDKMLKLPDSGPNYAKLMEEYDSRLASNLPMKIVLIKEPDKHERPPTLVKPDRDLTDLEIIQYGFKFFDTFKGLVVDLIFSFHERDESRDFFNKLQPEDALGIIESELGFLYESMNTKTEILHTKIGTLSRFIAFGSLLSAFVIFCRRPSKSTDFHGADVVITYTLFIVGIALDLASMVMFLFSDWTFAEWRKLKDDPEEQKSPIDSLLNWFLWFRRPRWKEHPQCKGNRTHEVLTTGFLLRRWSGTIYGFNFIGYCLKAKVSRIHQKRTYNVLSKVVWESVILMFDCVIREIQMLSERIKDGNRSLGIVIRRWSKKNSMIYYTVYPLYRVFFSGIPWIFGELWGYIDRIFSVKAHLDEIRFLSSEPLPKNQWKFIFDELKHKSEFAETPEMAKKVSSARGEWALRDTKLVEIEPLMSYVENVDYDQSLLLWHIATELCFQEEEENLSGESCDDREFSKIISDYMMYLLIMQPKLMSEVAGIGTIRFRETLAEAQRFFKGKHIKNRDMKQASETILWVQNDIEPVSVKGDRSKSVLFDASILAKELKKLGEGSDIGDGKWRVLSKVWVELLSYAASHCKATEHVAQLSRGGELLNFVWLLMAHFGLADQFQINKGDARAKLVVGES
;
A
#
# COMPACT_ATOMS: atom_id res chain seq x y z
N MET A 1 -6.80 46.96 -24.37
CA MET A 1 -6.85 46.84 -22.90
C MET A 1 -5.91 45.71 -22.50
N GLN A 2 -4.78 45.98 -21.84
CA GLN A 2 -3.93 44.90 -21.33
C GLN A 2 -4.68 44.25 -20.15
N VAL A 3 -5.00 42.96 -20.28
CA VAL A 3 -5.79 42.21 -19.29
C VAL A 3 -5.04 42.03 -17.96
N ILE A 4 -3.71 42.16 -17.98
CA ILE A 4 -2.83 42.07 -16.80
C ILE A 4 -2.13 43.42 -16.61
N PRO A 5 -2.14 44.00 -15.40
CA PRO A 5 -1.44 45.26 -15.12
C PRO A 5 0.07 45.18 -15.45
N PRO A 6 0.65 46.20 -16.10
CA PRO A 6 2.07 46.24 -16.48
C PRO A 6 3.08 45.91 -15.37
N PRO A 7 2.94 46.40 -14.10
CA PRO A 7 3.90 46.06 -13.05
C PRO A 7 3.82 44.58 -12.64
N ILE A 8 2.62 43.99 -12.65
CA ILE A 8 2.41 42.56 -12.35
C ILE A 8 3.01 41.71 -13.46
N LYS A 9 2.81 42.09 -14.73
CA LYS A 9 3.41 41.41 -15.88
C LYS A 9 4.95 41.42 -15.80
N LYS A 10 5.55 42.56 -15.47
CA LYS A 10 7.02 42.70 -15.32
C LYS A 10 7.57 41.81 -14.19
N ILE A 11 6.83 41.68 -13.09
CA ILE A 11 7.20 40.77 -11.98
C ILE A 11 7.09 39.31 -12.41
N LEU A 12 5.99 38.92 -13.06
CA LEU A 12 5.77 37.57 -13.56
C LEU A 12 6.84 37.15 -14.57
N ASP A 13 7.16 38.01 -15.54
CA ASP A 13 8.18 37.75 -16.55
C ASP A 13 9.58 37.60 -15.91
N LYS A 14 9.92 38.46 -14.93
CA LYS A 14 11.20 38.41 -14.20
C LYS A 14 11.36 37.16 -13.32
N TRP A 15 10.27 36.66 -12.75
CA TRP A 15 10.29 35.49 -11.86
C TRP A 15 9.90 34.19 -12.53
N ASN A 16 9.53 34.19 -13.81
CA ASN A 16 9.03 32.99 -14.49
C ASN A 16 9.99 31.80 -14.38
N ILE A 17 11.23 31.94 -14.90
CA ILE A 17 12.22 30.85 -14.84
C ILE A 17 12.74 30.64 -13.40
N ARG A 18 13.04 31.73 -12.69
CA ARG A 18 13.57 31.68 -11.30
C ARG A 18 12.64 30.93 -10.35
N GLY A 19 11.35 31.25 -10.41
CA GLY A 19 10.31 30.63 -9.61
C GLY A 19 10.14 29.16 -9.93
N LEU A 20 10.17 28.77 -11.21
CA LEU A 20 10.07 27.36 -11.62
C LEU A 20 11.26 26.52 -11.13
N VAL A 21 12.47 27.06 -11.17
CA VAL A 21 13.68 26.36 -10.69
C VAL A 21 13.62 26.15 -9.17
N ILE A 22 13.23 27.16 -8.40
CA ILE A 22 13.02 27.06 -6.95
C ILE A 22 11.89 26.07 -6.63
N LEU A 23 10.78 26.14 -7.37
CA LEU A 23 9.64 25.26 -7.18
C LEU A 23 10.01 23.80 -7.47
N SER A 24 10.83 23.54 -8.49
CA SER A 24 11.37 22.22 -8.79
C SER A 24 12.21 21.69 -7.61
N LEU A 25 13.12 22.50 -7.06
CA LEU A 25 13.92 22.13 -5.88
C LEU A 25 13.05 21.85 -4.64
N LEU A 26 11.99 22.64 -4.44
CA LEU A 26 11.03 22.46 -3.35
C LEU A 26 10.34 21.09 -3.43
N PHE A 27 9.86 20.70 -4.61
CA PHE A 27 9.22 19.39 -4.80
C PHE A 27 10.21 18.24 -4.54
N GLN A 28 11.46 18.34 -5.02
CA GLN A 28 12.49 17.34 -4.73
C GLN A 28 12.75 17.22 -3.23
N THR A 29 12.84 18.35 -2.53
CA THR A 29 13.02 18.40 -1.07
C THR A 29 11.85 17.71 -0.36
N PHE A 30 10.60 18.03 -0.72
CA PHE A 30 9.43 17.39 -0.13
C PHE A 30 9.39 15.89 -0.38
N LEU A 31 9.71 15.43 -1.60
CA LEU A 31 9.70 14.02 -1.94
C LEU A 31 10.77 13.23 -1.17
N ILE A 32 11.98 13.78 -0.99
CA ILE A 32 13.04 13.13 -0.20
C ILE A 32 12.59 12.83 1.23
N PHE A 33 12.01 13.82 1.93
CA PHE A 33 11.67 13.67 3.35
C PHE A 33 10.28 13.05 3.60
N LEU A 34 9.29 13.31 2.73
CA LEU A 34 7.92 12.84 2.94
C LEU A 34 7.65 11.48 2.31
N ALA A 35 8.30 11.10 1.20
CA ALA A 35 8.03 9.82 0.56
C ALA A 35 8.30 8.59 1.44
N PRO A 36 9.37 8.53 2.28
CA PRO A 36 9.59 7.41 3.19
C PRO A 36 8.46 7.21 4.21
N LEU A 37 7.71 8.27 4.52
CA LEU A 37 6.59 8.21 5.47
C LEU A 37 5.39 7.42 4.91
N ARG A 38 5.33 7.18 3.60
CA ARG A 38 4.31 6.36 2.93
C ARG A 38 4.20 4.95 3.49
N LYS A 39 5.33 4.30 3.76
CA LYS A 39 5.33 2.98 4.40
C LYS A 39 4.75 3.01 5.80
N ARG A 40 4.81 4.16 6.46
CA ARG A 40 4.54 4.31 7.88
C ARG A 40 3.13 4.76 8.16
N THR A 41 2.36 5.27 7.21
CA THR A 41 0.98 5.73 7.48
C THR A 41 0.11 5.74 6.23
N SER A 42 -1.17 5.38 6.40
CA SER A 42 -2.18 5.47 5.35
C SER A 42 -2.90 6.83 5.32
N LYS A 43 -2.43 7.83 6.07
CA LYS A 43 -3.07 9.15 6.15
C LYS A 43 -3.16 9.80 4.78
N LYS A 44 -4.39 9.99 4.30
CA LYS A 44 -4.69 10.50 2.96
C LYS A 44 -4.17 11.91 2.69
N LEU A 45 -4.12 12.80 3.68
CA LEU A 45 -3.54 14.14 3.51
C LEU A 45 -2.07 14.07 3.11
N LEU A 46 -1.30 13.22 3.79
CA LEU A 46 0.10 13.01 3.46
C LEU A 46 0.23 12.38 2.06
N ALA A 47 -0.59 11.37 1.76
CA ALA A 47 -0.63 10.75 0.43
C ALA A 47 -0.96 11.77 -0.68
N ALA A 48 -1.89 12.71 -0.44
CA ALA A 48 -2.25 13.76 -1.39
C ALA A 48 -1.12 14.76 -1.61
N VAL A 49 -0.41 15.17 -0.55
CA VAL A 49 0.76 16.06 -0.66
C VAL A 49 1.89 15.37 -1.46
N ILE A 50 2.12 14.08 -1.22
CA ILE A 50 3.15 13.33 -1.95
C ILE A 50 2.72 13.12 -3.41
N TRP A 51 1.47 12.73 -3.65
CA TRP A 51 0.92 12.53 -5.00
C TRP A 51 1.01 13.81 -5.84
N THR A 52 0.61 14.96 -5.28
CA THR A 52 0.72 16.26 -5.97
C THR A 52 2.17 16.65 -6.22
N SER A 53 3.05 16.51 -5.23
CA SER A 53 4.48 16.83 -5.38
C SER A 53 5.16 15.95 -6.43
N TYR A 54 4.82 14.66 -6.47
CA TYR A 54 5.36 13.70 -7.43
C TYR A 54 4.97 14.05 -8.87
N LEU A 55 3.68 14.35 -9.11
CA LEU A 55 3.20 14.74 -10.44
C LEU A 55 3.77 16.07 -10.91
N LEU A 56 3.87 17.05 -9.99
CA LEU A 56 4.37 18.39 -10.33
C LEU A 56 5.88 18.47 -10.46
N ALA A 57 6.65 17.56 -9.84
CA ALA A 57 8.11 17.58 -9.89
C ALA A 57 8.65 17.48 -11.33
N ASP A 58 8.23 16.44 -12.06
CA ASP A 58 8.68 16.20 -13.44
C ASP A 58 8.12 17.26 -14.41
N TRP A 59 6.86 17.66 -14.22
CA TRP A 59 6.23 18.70 -15.04
C TRP A 59 6.96 20.04 -14.90
N THR A 60 7.26 20.46 -13.67
CA THR A 60 7.92 21.74 -13.38
C THR A 60 9.33 21.76 -13.97
N ALA A 61 10.09 20.66 -13.82
CA ALA A 61 11.44 20.57 -14.37
C ALA A 61 11.45 20.62 -15.90
N ASN A 62 10.60 19.83 -16.56
CA ASN A 62 10.50 19.85 -18.03
C ASN A 62 10.04 21.22 -18.57
N TYR A 63 9.06 21.84 -17.91
CA TYR A 63 8.58 23.17 -18.30
C TYR A 63 9.67 24.24 -18.12
N ALA A 64 10.42 24.17 -17.03
CA ALA A 64 11.56 25.07 -16.79
C ALA A 64 12.65 24.91 -17.86
N VAL A 65 13.02 23.68 -18.22
CA VAL A 65 13.98 23.42 -19.32
C VAL A 65 13.46 24.01 -20.63
N SER A 66 12.17 23.80 -20.96
CA SER A 66 11.56 24.36 -22.16
C SER A 66 11.64 25.89 -22.22
N GLN A 67 11.36 26.58 -21.10
CA GLN A 67 11.47 28.05 -21.03
C GLN A 67 12.91 28.54 -21.15
N ILE A 68 13.88 27.80 -20.59
CA ILE A 68 15.31 28.10 -20.72
C ILE A 68 15.71 28.00 -22.20
N THR A 69 15.40 26.89 -22.88
CA THR A 69 15.73 26.69 -24.30
C THR A 69 15.11 27.77 -25.19
N LYS A 70 13.84 28.15 -24.94
CA LYS A 70 13.16 29.21 -25.70
C LYS A 70 13.83 30.58 -25.58
N ASN A 71 14.49 30.85 -24.46
CA ASN A 71 15.14 32.14 -24.20
C ASN A 71 16.64 32.17 -24.52
N GLN A 72 17.27 31.02 -24.80
CA GLN A 72 18.69 30.94 -25.15
C GLN A 72 19.04 31.56 -26.53
N GLY A 73 18.06 31.77 -27.42
CA GLY A 73 18.28 32.35 -28.76
C GLY A 73 17.80 33.79 -28.97
N LYS A 74 17.22 34.46 -27.97
CA LYS A 74 16.76 35.86 -28.08
C LYS A 74 17.90 36.83 -27.79
N GLU A 75 17.90 38.04 -28.34
CA GLU A 75 18.85 39.11 -27.98
C GLU A 75 18.63 39.59 -26.52
N ALA A 76 19.67 40.14 -25.87
CA ALA A 76 19.56 40.59 -24.48
C ALA A 76 18.79 41.93 -24.43
N GLU A 77 17.87 42.11 -23.48
CA GLU A 77 17.22 43.41 -23.28
C GLU A 77 18.25 44.46 -22.77
N PRO A 78 18.04 45.77 -23.02
CA PRO A 78 19.01 46.82 -22.68
C PRO A 78 19.42 46.88 -21.20
N ASP A 79 18.55 46.40 -20.30
CA ASP A 79 18.75 46.40 -18.84
C ASP A 79 19.38 45.10 -18.30
N ASP A 80 19.59 44.07 -19.12
CA ASP A 80 20.11 42.77 -18.68
C ASP A 80 21.64 42.71 -18.67
N PRO A 81 22.29 42.17 -17.60
CA PRO A 81 23.74 42.06 -17.56
C PRO A 81 24.28 41.11 -18.66
N PRO A 82 25.49 41.38 -19.18
CA PRO A 82 25.99 40.87 -20.46
C PRO A 82 26.13 39.34 -20.56
N LYS A 83 26.08 38.60 -19.43
CA LYS A 83 26.28 37.14 -19.39
C LYS A 83 25.12 36.37 -18.73
N ASN A 84 23.93 36.97 -18.56
CA ASN A 84 22.82 36.31 -17.85
C ASN A 84 22.35 35.00 -18.52
N LYS A 85 22.38 34.95 -19.87
CA LYS A 85 22.09 33.72 -20.65
C LYS A 85 23.07 32.57 -20.37
N LYS A 86 24.30 32.87 -19.96
CA LYS A 86 25.32 31.86 -19.63
C LYS A 86 25.03 31.15 -18.30
N LEU A 87 24.33 31.80 -17.37
CA LEU A 87 23.94 31.21 -16.09
C LEU A 87 22.68 30.35 -16.22
N LEU A 88 21.74 30.73 -17.10
CA LEU A 88 20.59 29.89 -17.45
C LEU A 88 21.00 28.53 -18.04
N ALA A 89 22.12 28.48 -18.78
CA ALA A 89 22.70 27.23 -19.29
C ALA A 89 23.18 26.28 -18.17
N LEU A 90 23.55 26.80 -16.99
CA LEU A 90 23.90 25.99 -15.81
C LEU A 90 22.67 25.36 -15.15
N TRP A 91 21.52 26.03 -15.20
CA TRP A 91 20.29 25.52 -14.59
C TRP A 91 19.67 24.35 -15.37
N ALA A 92 19.90 24.25 -16.68
CA ALA A 92 19.38 23.14 -17.48
C ALA A 92 19.90 21.76 -17.02
N PRO A 93 21.22 21.53 -16.84
CA PRO A 93 21.73 20.30 -16.21
C PRO A 93 21.26 20.06 -14.77
N PHE A 94 21.02 21.12 -14.00
CA PHE A 94 20.44 21.00 -12.65
C PHE A 94 19.00 20.47 -12.69
N LEU A 95 18.20 20.94 -13.64
CA LEU A 95 16.84 20.43 -13.84
C LEU A 95 16.86 18.99 -14.35
N LEU A 96 17.86 18.60 -15.13
CA LEU A 96 18.10 17.19 -15.49
C LEU A 96 18.39 16.33 -14.25
N LEU A 97 19.19 16.85 -13.30
CA LEU A 97 19.42 16.22 -11.99
C LEU A 97 18.10 16.05 -11.22
N HIS A 98 17.23 17.06 -11.22
CA HIS A 98 15.90 16.95 -10.60
C HIS A 98 14.99 15.93 -11.30
N LEU A 99 15.06 15.80 -12.63
CA LEU A 99 14.32 14.76 -13.39
C LEU A 99 14.79 13.34 -13.03
N GLY A 100 16.04 13.20 -12.59
CA GLY A 100 16.52 11.96 -12.00
C GLY A 100 15.78 11.55 -10.72
N GLY A 101 15.04 12.46 -10.11
CA GLY A 101 14.18 12.22 -8.95
C GLY A 101 14.96 11.79 -7.69
N PRO A 102 14.28 11.73 -6.55
CA PRO A 102 14.91 11.32 -5.31
C PRO A 102 14.97 9.80 -5.16
N ASP A 103 15.88 9.31 -4.33
CA ASP A 103 16.13 7.87 -4.19
C ASP A 103 15.01 7.16 -3.41
N THR A 104 14.25 7.93 -2.62
CA THR A 104 13.17 7.47 -1.75
C THR A 104 11.86 7.16 -2.47
N ILE A 105 11.71 7.61 -3.73
CA ILE A 105 10.51 7.36 -4.55
C ILE A 105 10.87 7.34 -6.03
N THR A 106 10.66 6.19 -6.66
CA THR A 106 10.75 6.03 -8.12
C THR A 106 9.36 5.95 -8.74
N ALA A 107 8.48 5.20 -8.09
CA ALA A 107 7.12 4.96 -8.49
C ALA A 107 6.15 5.32 -7.35
N LEU A 108 5.04 5.95 -7.71
CA LEU A 108 3.95 6.19 -6.77
C LEU A 108 3.01 4.99 -6.73
N ALA A 109 2.84 4.28 -7.85
CA ALA A 109 2.07 3.06 -7.94
C ALA A 109 2.82 2.04 -8.83
N LEU A 110 2.47 0.76 -8.74
CA LEU A 110 3.14 -0.30 -9.51
C LEU A 110 2.99 -0.09 -11.03
N GLU A 111 1.90 0.56 -11.45
CA GLU A 111 1.64 0.91 -12.85
C GLU A 111 2.68 1.90 -13.42
N ASP A 112 3.29 2.74 -12.57
CA ASP A 112 4.37 3.64 -13.01
C ASP A 112 5.60 2.84 -13.46
N ASN A 113 5.87 1.68 -12.86
CA ASN A 113 6.99 0.82 -13.24
C ASN A 113 6.80 0.26 -14.66
N ALA A 114 5.58 -0.12 -15.04
CA ALA A 114 5.26 -0.59 -16.38
C ALA A 114 5.48 0.48 -17.47
N LEU A 115 5.46 1.76 -17.08
CA LEU A 115 5.66 2.91 -17.96
C LEU A 115 7.13 3.34 -18.11
N TRP A 116 8.09 2.53 -17.66
CA TRP A 116 9.53 2.84 -17.69
C TRP A 116 10.04 3.29 -19.07
N ALA A 117 9.47 2.77 -20.18
CA ALA A 117 9.86 3.15 -21.54
C ALA A 117 9.62 4.64 -21.82
N ARG A 118 8.60 5.25 -21.21
CA ARG A 118 8.35 6.71 -21.30
C ARG A 118 9.46 7.50 -20.63
N HIS A 119 9.94 7.03 -19.49
CA HIS A 119 11.08 7.64 -18.78
C HIS A 119 12.39 7.44 -19.53
N LEU A 120 12.59 6.30 -20.21
CA LEU A 120 13.74 6.11 -21.08
C LEU A 120 13.74 7.10 -22.27
N PHE A 121 12.60 7.26 -22.93
CA PHE A 121 12.46 8.26 -24.01
C PHE A 121 12.68 9.69 -23.48
N GLY A 122 12.15 9.99 -22.30
CA GLY A 122 12.42 11.24 -21.58
C GLY A 122 13.91 11.47 -21.32
N LEU A 123 14.62 10.45 -20.82
CA LEU A 123 16.06 10.50 -20.61
C LEU A 123 16.82 10.78 -21.92
N VAL A 124 16.52 10.05 -23.00
CA VAL A 124 17.20 10.24 -24.29
C VAL A 124 16.98 11.65 -24.84
N SER A 125 15.72 12.13 -24.84
CA SER A 125 15.40 13.48 -25.33
C SER A 125 16.06 14.58 -24.49
N GLN A 126 16.05 14.45 -23.17
CA GLN A 126 16.69 15.41 -22.27
C GLN A 126 18.22 15.34 -22.31
N ALA A 127 18.79 14.15 -22.52
CA ALA A 127 20.23 13.99 -22.72
C ALA A 127 20.68 14.65 -24.03
N LEU A 128 19.94 14.49 -25.13
CA LEU A 128 20.23 15.19 -26.40
C LEU A 128 20.15 16.72 -26.24
N ALA A 129 19.10 17.22 -25.58
CA ALA A 129 18.98 18.64 -25.28
C ALA A 129 20.12 19.16 -24.38
N GLY A 130 20.55 18.34 -23.40
CA GLY A 130 21.66 18.67 -22.53
C GLY A 130 23.01 18.65 -23.25
N VAL A 131 23.25 17.71 -24.17
CA VAL A 131 24.45 17.71 -25.04
C VAL A 131 24.49 18.97 -25.88
N TYR A 132 23.37 19.35 -26.50
CA TYR A 132 23.27 20.60 -27.25
C TYR A 132 23.62 21.82 -26.37
N ALA A 133 23.05 21.89 -25.16
CA ALA A 133 23.34 22.95 -24.21
C ALA A 133 24.83 22.97 -23.77
N VAL A 134 25.45 21.80 -23.55
CA VAL A 134 26.87 21.67 -23.21
C VAL A 134 27.74 22.17 -24.36
N VAL A 135 27.48 21.74 -25.59
CA VAL A 135 28.22 22.17 -26.80
C VAL A 135 28.13 23.68 -26.98
N GLN A 136 26.93 24.25 -26.88
CA GLN A 136 26.74 25.71 -26.95
C GLN A 136 27.42 26.44 -25.79
N SER A 137 27.68 25.74 -24.66
CA SER A 137 28.35 26.30 -23.51
C SER A 137 29.87 26.20 -23.52
N LEU A 138 30.50 25.55 -24.50
CA LEU A 138 31.97 25.42 -24.56
C LEU A 138 32.69 26.78 -24.65
N GLU A 139 32.03 27.78 -25.23
CA GLU A 139 32.49 29.17 -25.27
C GLU A 139 32.23 29.94 -23.94
N ASN A 140 31.59 29.29 -22.97
CA ASN A 140 31.29 29.87 -21.66
C ASN A 140 32.32 29.43 -20.62
N ALA A 141 32.77 30.38 -19.79
CA ALA A 141 33.64 30.10 -18.65
C ALA A 141 33.03 29.18 -17.56
N LEU A 142 31.76 28.76 -17.70
CA LEU A 142 31.08 27.82 -16.80
C LEU A 142 31.02 26.38 -17.34
N TRP A 143 31.60 26.12 -18.52
CA TRP A 143 31.53 24.80 -19.16
C TRP A 143 31.96 23.63 -18.25
N PRO A 144 32.99 23.74 -17.36
CA PRO A 144 33.37 22.59 -16.52
C PRO A 144 32.27 22.23 -15.52
N SER A 145 31.64 23.24 -14.89
CA SER A 145 30.52 23.03 -13.96
C SER A 145 29.30 22.47 -14.69
N ILE A 146 29.00 22.96 -15.90
CA ILE A 146 27.87 22.50 -16.72
C ILE A 146 28.06 21.02 -17.11
N THR A 147 29.24 20.64 -17.56
CA THR A 147 29.56 19.25 -17.94
C THR A 147 29.47 18.29 -16.74
N LEU A 148 30.03 18.68 -15.59
CA LEU A 148 29.96 17.88 -14.36
C LEU A 148 28.51 17.67 -13.90
N LEU A 149 27.69 18.74 -13.90
CA LEU A 149 26.27 18.64 -13.57
C LEU A 149 25.49 17.79 -14.58
N PHE A 150 25.83 17.88 -15.87
CA PHE A 150 25.22 17.05 -16.90
C PHE A 150 25.51 15.57 -16.67
N ILE A 151 26.75 15.19 -16.35
CA ILE A 151 27.12 13.83 -15.97
C ILE A 151 26.30 13.37 -14.75
N THR A 152 26.24 14.18 -13.69
CA THR A 152 25.45 13.86 -12.49
C THR A 152 23.96 13.67 -12.82
N GLY A 153 23.38 14.53 -13.67
CA GLY A 153 21.98 14.43 -14.08
C GLY A 153 21.68 13.18 -14.90
N VAL A 154 22.54 12.85 -15.87
CA VAL A 154 22.41 11.63 -16.69
C VAL A 154 22.53 10.38 -15.82
N LEU A 155 23.47 10.33 -14.87
CA LEU A 155 23.62 9.20 -13.95
C LEU A 155 22.36 8.96 -13.12
N LYS A 156 21.86 9.99 -12.42
CA LYS A 156 20.66 9.86 -11.56
C LYS A 156 19.40 9.51 -12.33
N TYR A 157 19.24 10.05 -13.53
CA TYR A 157 18.10 9.71 -14.39
C TYR A 157 18.23 8.30 -14.95
N THR A 158 19.43 7.85 -15.31
CA THR A 158 19.67 6.45 -15.68
C THR A 158 19.34 5.49 -14.53
N GLU A 159 19.73 5.82 -13.30
CA GLU A 159 19.38 5.06 -12.09
C GLU A 159 17.86 4.96 -11.91
N ARG A 160 17.12 6.07 -12.05
CA ARG A 160 15.64 6.07 -11.99
C ARG A 160 15.03 5.18 -13.05
N THR A 161 15.47 5.29 -14.30
CA THR A 161 14.93 4.50 -15.41
C THR A 161 15.22 3.01 -15.23
N ARG A 162 16.42 2.65 -14.76
CA ARG A 162 16.74 1.25 -14.44
C ARG A 162 15.91 0.71 -13.28
N ALA A 163 15.58 1.54 -12.29
CA ALA A 163 14.75 1.15 -11.14
C ALA A 163 13.34 0.79 -11.61
N LEU A 164 12.72 1.66 -12.40
CA LEU A 164 11.42 1.40 -13.01
C LEU A 164 11.44 0.15 -13.90
N TYR A 165 12.50 -0.04 -14.71
CA TYR A 165 12.67 -1.22 -15.54
C TYR A 165 12.75 -2.52 -14.72
N THR A 166 13.56 -2.54 -13.66
CA THR A 166 13.71 -3.72 -12.80
C THR A 166 12.44 -4.05 -12.03
N ALA A 167 11.75 -3.02 -11.54
CA ALA A 167 10.53 -3.15 -10.75
C ALA A 167 9.26 -3.38 -11.61
N SER A 168 9.38 -3.34 -12.94
CA SER A 168 8.28 -3.70 -13.84
C SER A 168 7.99 -5.19 -13.72
N LEU A 169 6.74 -5.58 -13.46
CA LEU A 169 6.36 -6.97 -13.13
C LEU A 169 6.90 -8.00 -14.13
N ASP A 170 6.81 -7.74 -15.44
CA ASP A 170 7.34 -8.65 -16.47
C ASP A 170 8.86 -8.87 -16.33
N LYS A 171 9.62 -7.79 -16.09
CA LYS A 171 11.07 -7.84 -15.96
C LYS A 171 11.53 -8.34 -14.59
N PHE A 172 10.74 -8.05 -13.56
CA PHE A 172 10.90 -8.62 -12.24
C PHE A 172 10.77 -10.14 -12.29
N LYS A 173 9.76 -10.65 -13.01
CA LYS A 173 9.56 -12.08 -13.29
C LYS A 173 10.71 -12.68 -14.10
N ASP A 174 11.09 -12.05 -15.22
CA ASP A 174 12.18 -12.52 -16.08
C ASP A 174 13.49 -12.77 -15.30
N LYS A 175 13.80 -11.94 -14.29
CA LYS A 175 15.00 -12.10 -13.45
C LYS A 175 14.98 -13.31 -12.53
N MET A 176 13.80 -13.85 -12.23
CA MET A 176 13.62 -14.97 -11.30
C MET A 176 13.43 -16.31 -12.01
N LEU A 177 13.03 -16.29 -13.28
CA LEU A 177 12.96 -17.48 -14.11
C LEU A 177 14.37 -18.02 -14.34
N LYS A 178 14.72 -19.11 -13.64
CA LYS A 178 15.90 -19.91 -13.97
C LYS A 178 15.69 -20.55 -15.34
N LEU A 179 16.77 -20.74 -16.10
CA LEU A 179 16.71 -21.59 -17.30
C LEU A 179 16.13 -22.96 -16.90
N PRO A 180 15.25 -23.56 -17.73
CA PRO A 180 14.66 -24.85 -17.42
C PRO A 180 15.77 -25.90 -17.28
N ASP A 181 16.08 -26.26 -16.03
CA ASP A 181 16.95 -27.38 -15.68
C ASP A 181 16.04 -28.59 -15.49
N SER A 182 16.20 -29.60 -16.33
CA SER A 182 15.47 -30.87 -16.23
C SER A 182 15.81 -31.64 -14.94
N GLY A 183 16.77 -31.14 -14.17
CA GLY A 183 17.13 -31.62 -12.86
C GLY A 183 18.15 -32.76 -12.97
N PRO A 184 19.04 -32.92 -11.97
CA PRO A 184 20.13 -33.89 -12.01
C PRO A 184 19.64 -35.33 -12.18
N ASN A 185 18.41 -35.64 -11.72
CA ASN A 185 17.81 -36.97 -11.88
C ASN A 185 17.44 -37.29 -13.33
N TYR A 186 16.89 -36.32 -14.08
CA TYR A 186 16.58 -36.53 -15.50
C TYR A 186 17.86 -36.59 -16.33
N ALA A 187 18.81 -35.69 -16.09
CA ALA A 187 20.11 -35.70 -16.75
C ALA A 187 20.83 -37.05 -16.54
N LYS A 188 20.88 -37.53 -15.29
CA LYS A 188 21.47 -38.83 -14.95
C LYS A 188 20.72 -40.00 -15.56
N LEU A 189 19.38 -39.93 -15.62
CA LEU A 189 18.57 -40.96 -16.28
C LEU A 189 18.81 -40.99 -17.79
N MET A 190 18.93 -39.83 -18.44
CA MET A 190 19.24 -39.74 -19.87
C MET A 190 20.66 -40.22 -20.17
N GLU A 191 21.65 -39.89 -19.34
CA GLU A 191 23.01 -40.45 -19.45
C GLU A 191 23.00 -41.98 -19.30
N GLU A 192 22.24 -42.51 -18.33
CA GLU A 192 22.08 -43.96 -18.14
C GLU A 192 21.34 -44.60 -19.31
N TYR A 193 20.34 -43.93 -19.88
CA TYR A 193 19.61 -44.35 -21.07
C TYR A 193 20.53 -44.46 -22.29
N ASP A 194 21.29 -43.39 -22.58
CA ASP A 194 22.19 -43.31 -23.73
C ASP A 194 23.30 -44.37 -23.63
N SER A 195 23.85 -44.58 -22.42
CA SER A 195 24.86 -45.62 -22.17
C SER A 195 24.32 -47.04 -22.41
N ARG A 196 23.09 -47.33 -21.98
CA ARG A 196 22.47 -48.65 -22.17
C ARG A 196 22.00 -48.90 -23.59
N LEU A 197 21.53 -47.86 -24.29
CA LEU A 197 21.21 -47.90 -25.71
C LEU A 197 22.46 -48.21 -26.54
N ALA A 198 23.58 -47.55 -26.26
CA ALA A 198 24.87 -47.83 -26.90
C ALA A 198 25.36 -49.28 -26.66
N SER A 199 24.89 -49.94 -25.60
CA SER A 199 25.25 -51.31 -25.22
C SER A 199 24.24 -52.38 -25.70
N ASN A 200 23.21 -52.01 -26.47
CA ASN A 200 22.13 -52.91 -26.95
C ASN A 200 21.43 -53.73 -25.84
N LEU A 201 21.26 -53.17 -24.64
CA LEU A 201 20.59 -53.85 -23.53
C LEU A 201 19.05 -53.68 -23.62
N PRO A 202 18.23 -54.68 -23.26
CA PRO A 202 16.79 -54.53 -23.15
C PRO A 202 16.45 -53.58 -21.98
N MET A 203 15.71 -52.51 -22.26
CA MET A 203 15.42 -51.44 -21.29
C MET A 203 13.92 -51.35 -20.99
N LYS A 204 13.57 -51.27 -19.70
CA LYS A 204 12.22 -50.93 -19.23
C LYS A 204 12.29 -49.76 -18.26
N ILE A 205 11.50 -48.71 -18.51
CA ILE A 205 11.35 -47.59 -17.58
C ILE A 205 10.31 -48.01 -16.53
N VAL A 206 10.72 -48.06 -15.27
CA VAL A 206 9.83 -48.33 -14.13
C VAL A 206 9.76 -47.09 -13.26
N LEU A 207 8.55 -46.76 -12.82
CA LEU A 207 8.27 -45.68 -11.89
C LEU A 207 8.46 -46.19 -10.46
N ILE A 208 9.49 -45.71 -9.76
CA ILE A 208 9.81 -46.06 -8.37
C ILE A 208 9.48 -44.88 -7.47
N LYS A 209 8.75 -45.12 -6.38
CA LYS A 209 8.47 -44.08 -5.39
C LYS A 209 9.74 -43.55 -4.76
N GLU A 210 9.88 -42.23 -4.69
CA GLU A 210 11.01 -41.64 -3.96
C GLU A 210 10.96 -42.05 -2.48
N PRO A 211 12.09 -42.38 -1.85
CA PRO A 211 12.14 -42.56 -0.40
C PRO A 211 11.76 -41.25 0.30
N ASP A 212 11.02 -41.36 1.41
CA ASP A 212 10.41 -40.24 2.13
C ASP A 212 11.41 -39.18 2.61
N LYS A 213 10.91 -37.93 2.61
CA LYS A 213 11.28 -36.62 3.18
C LYS A 213 12.52 -36.40 4.10
N HIS A 214 13.25 -37.39 4.61
CA HIS A 214 14.08 -37.20 5.82
C HIS A 214 15.61 -37.16 5.66
N GLU A 215 16.19 -37.21 4.46
CA GLU A 215 17.65 -37.37 4.31
C GLU A 215 18.45 -36.09 3.96
N ARG A 216 17.80 -34.94 3.70
CA ARG A 216 18.55 -33.69 3.43
C ARG A 216 18.68 -32.86 4.70
N PRO A 217 19.90 -32.47 5.12
CA PRO A 217 20.07 -31.58 6.25
C PRO A 217 19.38 -30.24 5.95
N PRO A 218 18.69 -29.62 6.94
CA PRO A 218 18.08 -28.31 6.75
C PRO A 218 19.16 -27.28 6.43
N THR A 219 19.00 -26.56 5.32
CA THR A 219 19.86 -25.42 4.93
C THR A 219 19.60 -24.17 5.77
N LEU A 220 18.53 -24.17 6.56
CA LEU A 220 18.17 -23.13 7.52
C LEU A 220 17.95 -23.73 8.90
N VAL A 221 18.83 -23.37 9.84
CA VAL A 221 18.68 -23.74 11.24
C VAL A 221 18.42 -22.47 12.04
N LYS A 222 17.32 -22.47 12.80
CA LYS A 222 17.08 -21.47 13.84
C LYS A 222 18.00 -21.81 15.03
N PRO A 223 18.79 -20.87 15.57
CA PRO A 223 19.55 -21.10 16.80
C PRO A 223 18.62 -21.43 17.98
N ASP A 224 19.14 -22.18 18.96
CA ASP A 224 18.44 -22.54 20.22
C ASP A 224 18.30 -21.35 21.21
N ARG A 225 18.46 -20.12 20.71
CA ARG A 225 18.33 -18.86 21.46
C ARG A 225 17.41 -17.89 20.72
N ASP A 226 17.06 -16.81 21.39
CA ASP A 226 16.35 -15.69 20.77
C ASP A 226 17.17 -15.06 19.64
N LEU A 227 16.46 -14.68 18.59
CA LEU A 227 17.05 -14.01 17.44
C LEU A 227 17.44 -12.57 17.82
N THR A 228 18.62 -12.16 17.36
CA THR A 228 19.03 -10.76 17.43
C THR A 228 18.33 -9.92 16.35
N ASP A 229 18.26 -8.60 16.56
CA ASP A 229 17.63 -7.70 15.59
C ASP A 229 18.31 -7.73 14.22
N LEU A 230 19.63 -7.99 14.18
CA LEU A 230 20.37 -8.20 12.93
C LEU A 230 19.98 -9.51 12.23
N GLU A 231 19.86 -10.61 12.99
CA GLU A 231 19.44 -11.92 12.45
C GLU A 231 18.03 -11.84 11.88
N ILE A 232 17.09 -11.15 12.55
CA ILE A 232 15.74 -10.92 12.03
C ILE A 232 15.77 -10.30 10.64
N ILE A 233 16.60 -9.27 10.43
CA ILE A 233 16.74 -8.61 9.12
C ILE A 233 17.43 -9.51 8.10
N GLN A 234 18.43 -10.29 8.49
CA GLN A 234 19.12 -11.22 7.61
C GLN A 234 18.21 -12.36 7.13
N TYR A 235 17.43 -12.96 8.04
CA TYR A 235 16.42 -13.94 7.69
C TYR A 235 15.33 -13.32 6.82
N GLY A 236 14.85 -12.12 7.16
CA GLY A 236 13.88 -11.39 6.33
C GLY A 236 14.39 -11.08 4.92
N PHE A 237 15.67 -10.78 4.76
CA PHE A 237 16.27 -10.57 3.43
C PHE A 237 16.40 -11.89 2.65
N LYS A 238 16.76 -12.99 3.33
CA LYS A 238 16.82 -14.32 2.72
C LYS A 238 15.43 -14.76 2.26
N PHE A 239 14.43 -14.64 3.12
CA PHE A 239 13.04 -14.96 2.78
C PHE A 239 12.48 -14.03 1.71
N PHE A 240 12.79 -12.74 1.75
CA PHE A 240 12.49 -11.83 0.63
C PHE A 240 13.05 -12.36 -0.69
N ASP A 241 14.32 -12.81 -0.73
CA ASP A 241 14.92 -13.31 -1.97
C ASP A 241 14.25 -14.59 -2.48
N THR A 242 13.80 -15.46 -1.56
CA THR A 242 12.98 -16.64 -1.88
C THR A 242 11.58 -16.21 -2.35
N PHE A 243 10.79 -15.56 -1.51
CA PHE A 243 9.35 -15.35 -1.68
C PHE A 243 8.96 -14.11 -2.51
N LYS A 244 9.90 -13.27 -2.94
CA LYS A 244 9.60 -12.17 -3.88
C LYS A 244 8.95 -12.64 -5.18
N GLY A 245 9.13 -13.90 -5.56
CA GLY A 245 8.42 -14.51 -6.69
C GLY A 245 6.89 -14.60 -6.52
N LEU A 246 6.38 -14.56 -5.28
CA LEU A 246 4.93 -14.54 -5.00
C LEU A 246 4.25 -13.34 -5.67
N VAL A 247 4.97 -12.21 -5.83
CA VAL A 247 4.43 -10.98 -6.45
C VAL A 247 4.05 -11.17 -7.92
N VAL A 248 4.69 -12.12 -8.60
CA VAL A 248 4.52 -12.40 -10.03
C VAL A 248 3.99 -13.81 -10.28
N ASP A 249 3.32 -14.38 -9.27
CA ASP A 249 2.68 -15.69 -9.27
C ASP A 249 3.63 -16.82 -9.72
N LEU A 250 4.89 -16.77 -9.25
CA LEU A 250 5.82 -17.88 -9.44
C LEU A 250 5.46 -19.06 -8.54
N ILE A 251 5.61 -20.26 -9.10
CA ILE A 251 5.39 -21.52 -8.38
C ILE A 251 6.65 -21.88 -7.62
N PHE A 252 6.50 -22.14 -6.33
CA PHE A 252 7.60 -22.49 -5.44
C PHE A 252 7.81 -23.99 -5.33
N SER A 253 9.04 -24.40 -5.04
CA SER A 253 9.35 -25.81 -4.79
C SER A 253 8.87 -26.25 -3.41
N PHE A 254 8.56 -27.54 -3.24
CA PHE A 254 8.26 -28.11 -1.92
C PHE A 254 9.43 -27.96 -0.94
N HIS A 255 10.67 -27.92 -1.43
CA HIS A 255 11.83 -27.76 -0.57
C HIS A 255 11.85 -26.38 0.10
N GLU A 256 11.64 -25.31 -0.68
CA GLU A 256 11.54 -23.94 -0.16
C GLU A 256 10.35 -23.79 0.81
N ARG A 257 9.24 -24.47 0.51
CA ARG A 257 8.06 -24.54 1.38
C ARG A 257 8.36 -25.20 2.72
N ASP A 258 8.90 -26.42 2.70
CA ASP A 258 9.16 -27.23 3.90
C ASP A 258 10.23 -26.55 4.75
N GLU A 259 11.29 -26.01 4.15
CA GLU A 259 12.35 -25.28 4.86
C GLU A 259 11.80 -24.04 5.58
N SER A 260 10.96 -23.24 4.89
CA SER A 260 10.31 -22.08 5.51
C SER A 260 9.36 -22.51 6.64
N ARG A 261 8.55 -23.54 6.42
CA ARG A 261 7.57 -24.02 7.40
C ARG A 261 8.26 -24.54 8.65
N ASP A 262 9.30 -25.35 8.51
CA ASP A 262 10.06 -25.90 9.63
C ASP A 262 10.76 -24.80 10.45
N PHE A 263 11.24 -23.75 9.78
CA PHE A 263 11.82 -22.59 10.44
C PHE A 263 10.76 -21.81 11.23
N PHE A 264 9.64 -21.44 10.60
CA PHE A 264 8.57 -20.66 11.23
C PHE A 264 7.87 -21.42 12.37
N ASN A 265 7.75 -22.74 12.28
CA ASN A 265 7.21 -23.57 13.35
C ASN A 265 7.99 -23.46 14.68
N LYS A 266 9.29 -23.14 14.61
CA LYS A 266 10.17 -22.96 15.77
C LYS A 266 10.24 -21.51 16.27
N LEU A 267 9.66 -20.55 15.55
CA LEU A 267 9.72 -19.13 15.92
C LEU A 267 8.72 -18.76 17.00
N GLN A 268 9.06 -17.73 17.77
CA GLN A 268 8.09 -17.01 18.57
C GLN A 268 7.26 -16.07 17.67
N PRO A 269 5.98 -15.81 17.99
CA PRO A 269 5.12 -14.95 17.18
C PRO A 269 5.72 -13.56 16.91
N GLU A 270 6.39 -12.97 17.90
CA GLU A 270 6.99 -11.64 17.79
C GLU A 270 8.19 -11.60 16.83
N ASP A 271 9.00 -12.66 16.83
CA ASP A 271 10.14 -12.79 15.92
C ASP A 271 9.64 -13.02 14.49
N ALA A 272 8.60 -13.85 14.32
CA ALA A 272 7.93 -14.02 13.03
C ALA A 272 7.36 -12.71 12.49
N LEU A 273 6.74 -11.88 13.34
CA LEU A 273 6.28 -10.54 12.96
C LEU A 273 7.44 -9.66 12.50
N GLY A 274 8.57 -9.70 13.20
CA GLY A 274 9.77 -8.92 12.85
C GLY A 274 10.35 -9.32 11.49
N ILE A 275 10.42 -10.63 11.20
CA ILE A 275 10.90 -11.16 9.93
C ILE A 275 9.97 -10.71 8.80
N ILE A 276 8.66 -10.94 8.94
CA ILE A 276 7.65 -10.53 7.94
C ILE A 276 7.64 -9.00 7.75
N GLU A 277 7.79 -8.22 8.83
CA GLU A 277 7.89 -6.76 8.75
C GLU A 277 9.10 -6.33 7.89
N SER A 278 10.24 -6.99 8.06
CA SER A 278 11.44 -6.72 7.25
C SER A 278 11.29 -7.16 5.80
N GLU A 279 10.69 -8.33 5.54
CA GLU A 279 10.42 -8.85 4.20
C GLU A 279 9.50 -7.92 3.39
N LEU A 280 8.37 -7.50 3.97
CA LEU A 280 7.49 -6.50 3.35
C LEU A 280 8.22 -5.16 3.13
N GLY A 281 9.16 -4.82 4.02
CA GLY A 281 10.02 -3.65 3.88
C GLY A 281 10.91 -3.70 2.63
N PHE A 282 11.53 -4.86 2.37
CA PHE A 282 12.34 -5.14 1.18
C PHE A 282 11.51 -5.19 -0.10
N LEU A 283 10.33 -5.82 -0.06
CA LEU A 283 9.37 -5.81 -1.16
C LEU A 283 8.98 -4.39 -1.57
N TYR A 284 8.68 -3.52 -0.60
CA TYR A 284 8.42 -2.12 -0.91
C TYR A 284 9.63 -1.44 -1.57
N GLU A 285 10.84 -1.67 -1.04
CA GLU A 285 12.06 -1.01 -1.51
C GLU A 285 12.41 -1.40 -2.93
N SER A 286 12.29 -2.68 -3.27
CA SER A 286 12.46 -3.19 -4.64
C SER A 286 11.45 -2.56 -5.62
N MET A 287 10.19 -2.39 -5.20
CA MET A 287 9.11 -1.99 -6.10
C MET A 287 8.91 -0.47 -6.24
N ASN A 288 9.20 0.32 -5.20
CA ASN A 288 8.83 1.75 -5.13
C ASN A 288 10.01 2.71 -5.00
N THR A 289 11.24 2.20 -4.84
CA THR A 289 12.43 3.04 -4.59
C THR A 289 13.61 2.66 -5.49
N LYS A 290 14.70 3.44 -5.45
CA LYS A 290 15.93 3.10 -6.17
C LYS A 290 16.81 2.09 -5.43
N THR A 291 16.42 1.65 -4.23
CA THR A 291 17.27 0.97 -3.25
C THR A 291 17.98 -0.27 -3.82
N GLU A 292 17.26 -1.15 -4.52
CA GLU A 292 17.82 -2.39 -5.09
C GLU A 292 18.99 -2.11 -6.06
N ILE A 293 18.88 -1.07 -6.88
CA ILE A 293 19.92 -0.73 -7.88
C ILE A 293 21.10 -0.03 -7.22
N LEU A 294 20.82 0.83 -6.25
CA LEU A 294 21.84 1.61 -5.57
C LEU A 294 22.78 0.74 -4.74
N HIS A 295 22.30 -0.40 -4.25
CA HIS A 295 23.14 -1.38 -3.54
C HIS A 295 23.96 -2.29 -4.46
N THR A 296 23.73 -2.26 -5.78
CA THR A 296 24.64 -2.92 -6.71
C THR A 296 26.01 -2.22 -6.74
N LYS A 297 27.08 -2.96 -7.04
CA LYS A 297 28.45 -2.40 -7.20
C LYS A 297 28.49 -1.19 -8.13
N ILE A 298 27.74 -1.25 -9.23
CA ILE A 298 27.65 -0.16 -10.22
C ILE A 298 26.89 1.04 -9.65
N GLY A 299 25.76 0.82 -8.96
CA GLY A 299 24.95 1.88 -8.36
C GLY A 299 25.65 2.60 -7.19
N THR A 300 26.42 1.85 -6.39
CA THR A 300 27.23 2.45 -5.33
C THR A 300 28.34 3.33 -5.91
N LEU A 301 29.03 2.85 -6.97
CA LEU A 301 30.03 3.64 -7.68
C LEU A 301 29.43 4.90 -8.33
N SER A 302 28.28 4.79 -9.00
CA SER A 302 27.63 5.93 -9.66
C SER A 302 27.23 7.03 -8.66
N ARG A 303 26.82 6.66 -7.44
CA ARG A 303 26.56 7.63 -6.35
C ARG A 303 27.77 8.43 -5.92
N PHE A 304 28.91 7.78 -5.71
CA PHE A 304 30.14 8.49 -5.34
C PHE A 304 30.59 9.43 -6.46
N ILE A 305 30.48 8.99 -7.72
CA ILE A 305 30.77 9.82 -8.89
C ILE A 305 29.80 11.02 -8.97
N ALA A 306 28.49 10.79 -8.81
CA ALA A 306 27.46 11.81 -8.87
C ALA A 306 27.66 12.91 -7.81
N PHE A 307 27.91 12.51 -6.56
CA PHE A 307 28.16 13.43 -5.45
C PHE A 307 29.49 14.17 -5.59
N GLY A 308 30.58 13.45 -5.93
CA GLY A 308 31.89 14.06 -6.16
C GLY A 308 31.86 15.06 -7.30
N SER A 309 31.12 14.78 -8.37
CA SER A 309 30.90 15.68 -9.50
C SER A 309 30.11 16.93 -9.10
N LEU A 310 29.02 16.78 -8.34
CA LEU A 310 28.21 17.91 -7.84
C LEU A 310 29.04 18.83 -6.91
N LEU A 311 29.80 18.24 -5.99
CA LEU A 311 30.69 18.97 -5.08
C LEU A 311 31.80 19.71 -5.84
N SER A 312 32.40 19.05 -6.84
CA SER A 312 33.42 19.65 -7.69
C SER A 312 32.86 20.82 -8.50
N ALA A 313 31.68 20.67 -9.09
CA ALA A 313 30.98 21.74 -9.80
C ALA A 313 30.70 22.95 -8.89
N PHE A 314 30.33 22.70 -7.63
CA PHE A 314 30.12 23.75 -6.62
C PHE A 314 31.41 24.48 -6.27
N VAL A 315 32.52 23.75 -6.06
CA VAL A 315 33.83 24.35 -5.75
C VAL A 315 34.34 25.20 -6.91
N ILE A 316 34.20 24.72 -8.15
CA ILE A 316 34.56 25.48 -9.37
C ILE A 316 33.72 26.74 -9.46
N PHE A 317 32.40 26.64 -9.20
CA PHE A 317 31.54 27.82 -9.15
C PHE A 317 32.01 28.77 -8.05
N CYS A 318 32.28 28.31 -6.83
CA CYS A 318 32.74 29.11 -5.69
C CYS A 318 34.05 29.87 -5.96
N ARG A 319 35.02 29.25 -6.63
CA ARG A 319 36.34 29.85 -6.90
C ARG A 319 36.36 30.97 -7.95
N ARG A 320 35.25 31.22 -8.64
CA ARG A 320 35.20 32.26 -9.67
C ARG A 320 35.16 33.69 -9.07
N PRO A 321 36.06 34.61 -9.48
CA PRO A 321 36.21 35.93 -8.85
C PRO A 321 35.20 37.01 -9.30
N SER A 322 34.72 37.01 -10.55
CA SER A 322 33.94 38.13 -11.16
C SER A 322 32.40 37.95 -11.16
N LYS A 323 31.83 37.26 -10.16
CA LYS A 323 30.40 36.84 -10.22
C LYS A 323 29.39 37.97 -10.08
N SER A 324 29.65 38.90 -9.16
CA SER A 324 28.74 40.02 -8.85
C SER A 324 28.65 41.03 -9.99
N THR A 325 29.67 41.09 -10.85
CA THR A 325 29.74 41.97 -12.03
C THR A 325 29.25 41.26 -13.31
N ASP A 326 29.44 39.94 -13.42
CA ASP A 326 29.05 39.16 -14.62
C ASP A 326 27.56 38.74 -14.63
N PHE A 327 26.92 38.60 -13.46
CA PHE A 327 25.59 38.00 -13.33
C PHE A 327 24.68 38.83 -12.44
N HIS A 328 23.36 38.73 -12.67
CA HIS A 328 22.37 39.38 -11.82
C HIS A 328 22.38 38.73 -10.42
N GLY A 329 22.43 39.55 -9.36
CA GLY A 329 22.61 39.07 -7.98
C GLY A 329 21.61 37.99 -7.54
N ALA A 330 20.33 38.12 -7.93
CA ALA A 330 19.31 37.12 -7.67
C ALA A 330 19.62 35.73 -8.27
N ASP A 331 20.20 35.68 -9.47
CA ASP A 331 20.53 34.40 -10.14
C ASP A 331 21.73 33.71 -9.48
N VAL A 332 22.68 34.52 -8.97
CA VAL A 332 23.81 34.03 -8.18
C VAL A 332 23.29 33.41 -6.87
N VAL A 333 22.39 34.09 -6.17
CA VAL A 333 21.77 33.57 -4.93
C VAL A 333 21.03 32.26 -5.20
N ILE A 334 20.20 32.19 -6.24
CA ILE A 334 19.47 30.97 -6.62
C ILE A 334 20.45 29.82 -6.92
N THR A 335 21.53 30.10 -7.64
CA THR A 335 22.54 29.08 -7.96
C THR A 335 23.24 28.54 -6.72
N TYR A 336 23.59 29.41 -5.76
CA TYR A 336 24.12 28.95 -4.46
C TYR A 336 23.10 28.09 -3.71
N THR A 337 21.82 28.50 -3.68
CA THR A 337 20.75 27.71 -3.06
C THR A 337 20.62 26.33 -3.70
N LEU A 338 20.65 26.23 -5.04
CA LEU A 338 20.61 24.96 -5.77
C LEU A 338 21.75 24.02 -5.37
N PHE A 339 22.99 24.52 -5.32
CA PHE A 339 24.14 23.71 -4.92
C PHE A 339 24.07 23.29 -3.45
N ILE A 340 23.81 24.24 -2.53
CA ILE A 340 23.79 23.95 -1.09
C ILE A 340 22.70 22.95 -0.76
N VAL A 341 21.47 23.19 -1.24
CA VAL A 341 20.35 22.27 -1.01
C VAL A 341 20.58 20.96 -1.74
N GLY A 342 21.05 20.97 -3.00
CA GLY A 342 21.36 19.74 -3.74
C GLY A 342 22.40 18.85 -3.04
N ILE A 343 23.49 19.43 -2.54
CA ILE A 343 24.51 18.72 -1.75
C ILE A 343 23.91 18.20 -0.44
N ALA A 344 23.10 18.99 0.26
CA ALA A 344 22.44 18.57 1.49
C ALA A 344 21.45 17.40 1.25
N LEU A 345 20.71 17.41 0.13
CA LEU A 345 19.79 16.35 -0.26
C LEU A 345 20.54 15.05 -0.64
N ASP A 346 21.68 15.17 -1.32
CA ASP A 346 22.53 14.01 -1.64
C ASP A 346 23.18 13.42 -0.39
N LEU A 347 23.65 14.28 0.53
CA LEU A 347 24.17 13.85 1.83
C LEU A 347 23.09 13.15 2.66
N ALA A 348 21.87 13.70 2.70
CA ALA A 348 20.74 13.06 3.37
C ALA A 348 20.42 11.68 2.75
N SER A 349 20.48 11.56 1.42
CA SER A 349 20.28 10.29 0.70
C SER A 349 21.38 9.28 0.97
N MET A 350 22.64 9.72 1.12
CA MET A 350 23.76 8.88 1.56
C MET A 350 23.58 8.38 2.99
N VAL A 351 23.15 9.24 3.91
CA VAL A 351 22.84 8.85 5.28
C VAL A 351 21.71 7.81 5.31
N MET A 352 20.61 8.04 4.57
CA MET A 352 19.51 7.08 4.48
C MET A 352 19.93 5.73 3.88
N PHE A 353 20.83 5.75 2.90
CA PHE A 353 21.42 4.54 2.34
C PHE A 353 22.19 3.76 3.39
N LEU A 354 23.19 4.37 4.04
CA LEU A 354 24.06 3.70 5.01
C LEU A 354 23.30 3.08 6.20
N PHE A 355 22.18 3.67 6.61
CA PHE A 355 21.35 3.20 7.73
C PHE A 355 20.11 2.40 7.29
N SER A 356 20.05 1.96 6.02
CA SER A 356 18.95 1.15 5.50
C SER A 356 19.05 -0.32 5.95
N ASP A 357 17.91 -0.99 6.08
CA ASP A 357 17.87 -2.44 6.40
C ASP A 357 18.59 -3.25 5.30
N TRP A 358 18.51 -2.78 4.06
CA TRP A 358 19.15 -3.39 2.90
C TRP A 358 20.68 -3.37 3.00
N THR A 359 21.27 -2.24 3.39
CA THR A 359 22.72 -2.14 3.60
C THR A 359 23.20 -3.13 4.64
N PHE A 360 22.47 -3.29 5.74
CA PHE A 360 22.85 -4.22 6.81
C PHE A 360 22.79 -5.67 6.36
N ALA A 361 21.73 -6.06 5.62
CA ALA A 361 21.58 -7.40 5.10
C ALA A 361 22.65 -7.76 4.05
N GLU A 362 23.00 -6.83 3.15
CA GLU A 362 23.94 -7.09 2.06
C GLU A 362 25.41 -7.03 2.52
N TRP A 363 25.73 -6.16 3.48
CA TRP A 363 27.09 -6.04 4.02
C TRP A 363 27.43 -7.19 4.98
N ARG A 364 26.43 -7.69 5.72
CA ARG A 364 26.58 -8.83 6.63
C ARG A 364 25.63 -9.95 6.22
N LYS A 365 26.15 -10.90 5.44
CA LYS A 365 25.42 -12.13 5.15
C LYS A 365 25.19 -12.94 6.41
N LEU A 366 24.08 -13.69 6.41
CA LEU A 366 23.77 -14.67 7.44
C LEU A 366 24.93 -15.67 7.53
N LYS A 367 25.35 -15.98 8.76
CA LYS A 367 26.43 -16.95 9.02
C LYS A 367 25.89 -18.36 8.79
N ASP A 368 26.72 -19.23 8.22
CA ASP A 368 26.37 -20.64 7.99
C ASP A 368 26.26 -21.41 9.32
N ASP A 369 27.06 -21.03 10.31
CA ASP A 369 26.97 -21.51 11.69
C ASP A 369 26.35 -20.43 12.60
N PRO A 370 25.14 -20.66 13.15
CA PRO A 370 24.46 -19.68 14.01
C PRO A 370 25.11 -19.50 15.40
N GLU A 371 26.02 -20.40 15.80
CA GLU A 371 26.76 -20.33 17.07
C GLU A 371 28.11 -19.60 16.95
N GLU A 372 28.51 -19.18 15.74
CA GLU A 372 29.78 -18.51 15.51
C GLU A 372 29.85 -17.12 16.20
N GLN A 373 30.97 -16.84 16.88
CA GLN A 373 31.16 -15.66 17.74
C GLN A 373 30.82 -14.33 17.05
N LYS A 374 30.07 -13.47 17.76
CA LYS A 374 29.61 -12.16 17.27
C LYS A 374 30.79 -11.18 17.18
N SER A 375 30.93 -10.53 16.04
CA SER A 375 31.92 -9.48 15.81
C SER A 375 31.50 -8.17 16.50
N PRO A 376 32.44 -7.28 16.87
CA PRO A 376 32.10 -5.95 17.41
C PRO A 376 31.19 -5.12 16.49
N ILE A 377 31.27 -5.32 15.18
CA ILE A 377 30.38 -4.67 14.21
C ILE A 377 28.93 -5.16 14.39
N ASP A 378 28.75 -6.45 14.68
CA ASP A 378 27.43 -7.05 14.86
C ASP A 378 26.76 -6.50 16.12
N SER A 379 27.54 -6.24 17.19
CA SER A 379 27.04 -5.56 18.38
C SER A 379 26.60 -4.11 18.10
N LEU A 380 27.35 -3.37 17.29
CA LEU A 380 26.99 -2.01 16.89
C LEU A 380 25.71 -1.97 16.05
N LEU A 381 25.59 -2.87 15.07
CA LEU A 381 24.40 -2.99 14.24
C LEU A 381 23.17 -3.38 15.07
N ASN A 382 23.32 -4.34 15.98
CA ASN A 382 22.23 -4.72 16.89
C ASN A 382 21.80 -3.56 17.78
N TRP A 383 22.74 -2.78 18.32
CA TRP A 383 22.40 -1.58 19.09
C TRP A 383 21.59 -0.55 18.27
N PHE A 384 21.95 -0.36 17.00
CA PHE A 384 21.21 0.52 16.10
C PHE A 384 19.81 -0.03 15.77
N LEU A 385 19.74 -1.32 15.43
CA LEU A 385 18.51 -1.99 15.03
C LEU A 385 17.52 -2.16 16.18
N TRP A 386 18.00 -2.24 17.42
CA TRP A 386 17.18 -2.25 18.63
C TRP A 386 16.22 -1.05 18.70
N PHE A 387 16.61 0.12 18.18
CA PHE A 387 15.71 1.27 18.11
C PHE A 387 14.55 1.06 17.13
N ARG A 388 14.75 0.25 16.10
CA ARG A 388 13.76 -0.07 15.05
C ARG A 388 12.98 -1.36 15.34
N ARG A 389 13.25 -2.04 16.46
CA ARG A 389 12.48 -3.21 16.90
C ARG A 389 11.01 -2.85 17.17
N PRO A 390 10.03 -3.69 16.80
CA PRO A 390 8.64 -3.55 17.22
C PRO A 390 8.54 -3.37 18.74
N ARG A 391 7.90 -2.28 19.20
CA ARG A 391 7.73 -2.00 20.63
C ARG A 391 6.29 -2.23 21.06
N TRP A 392 6.15 -3.09 22.05
CA TRP A 392 4.89 -3.36 22.74
C TRP A 392 4.85 -2.51 24.02
N LYS A 393 3.70 -1.89 24.28
CA LYS A 393 3.45 -1.16 25.54
C LYS A 393 2.10 -1.54 26.09
N GLU A 394 2.05 -1.68 27.40
CA GLU A 394 0.79 -1.83 28.11
C GLU A 394 -0.06 -0.57 27.96
N HIS A 395 -1.30 -0.76 27.53
CA HIS A 395 -2.30 0.28 27.48
C HIS A 395 -3.08 0.27 28.81
N PRO A 396 -3.02 1.35 29.62
CA PRO A 396 -3.42 1.30 31.04
C PRO A 396 -4.93 1.24 31.30
N GLN A 397 -5.80 1.39 30.28
CA GLN A 397 -7.25 1.27 30.42
C GLN A 397 -7.88 0.77 29.11
N CYS A 398 -8.23 -0.52 29.08
CA CYS A 398 -9.31 -1.07 28.24
C CYS A 398 -10.62 -1.04 29.06
N LYS A 399 -11.80 -1.16 28.43
CA LYS A 399 -13.07 -1.28 29.18
C LYS A 399 -12.94 -2.41 30.23
N GLY A 400 -13.32 -2.15 31.49
CA GLY A 400 -13.20 -3.13 32.58
C GLY A 400 -11.87 -3.20 33.35
N ASN A 401 -11.07 -2.12 33.46
CA ASN A 401 -9.82 -2.05 34.27
C ASN A 401 -8.66 -2.97 33.83
N ARG A 402 -8.66 -3.48 32.58
CA ARG A 402 -7.62 -4.37 32.04
C ARG A 402 -6.57 -3.65 31.21
N THR A 403 -5.42 -4.30 31.04
CA THR A 403 -4.25 -3.81 30.29
C THR A 403 -3.90 -4.71 29.12
N HIS A 404 -3.88 -4.18 27.89
CA HIS A 404 -3.39 -4.90 26.71
C HIS A 404 -2.04 -4.38 26.26
N GLU A 405 -1.14 -5.29 25.88
CA GLU A 405 0.08 -4.92 25.17
C GLU A 405 -0.25 -4.63 23.70
N VAL A 406 -0.03 -3.39 23.28
CA VAL A 406 -0.32 -2.92 21.93
C VAL A 406 0.93 -2.42 21.22
N LEU A 407 0.97 -2.59 19.90
CA LEU A 407 2.07 -2.14 19.07
C LEU A 407 2.13 -0.61 19.04
N THR A 408 3.19 -0.03 19.61
CA THR A 408 3.36 1.43 19.77
C THR A 408 4.75 1.91 19.34
N THR A 409 5.32 1.24 18.34
CA THR A 409 6.60 1.63 17.74
C THR A 409 6.59 3.09 17.31
N GLY A 410 7.68 3.82 17.64
CA GLY A 410 7.80 5.24 17.36
C GLY A 410 7.62 5.56 15.87
N PHE A 411 6.96 6.67 15.55
CA PHE A 411 6.55 7.00 14.18
C PHE A 411 7.68 6.98 13.15
N LEU A 412 8.89 7.42 13.51
CA LEU A 412 10.05 7.42 12.59
C LEU A 412 10.81 6.09 12.54
N LEU A 413 10.60 5.21 13.52
CA LEU A 413 11.36 3.97 13.70
C LEU A 413 10.61 2.73 13.17
N ARG A 414 9.27 2.81 13.07
CA ARG A 414 8.41 1.74 12.54
C ARG A 414 8.59 1.52 11.04
N ARG A 415 8.49 0.27 10.58
CA ARG A 415 8.53 -0.06 9.13
C ARG A 415 7.15 -0.03 8.49
N TRP A 416 6.09 -0.26 9.28
CA TRP A 416 4.69 -0.13 8.86
C TRP A 416 3.82 0.66 9.85
N SER A 417 2.55 0.87 9.54
CA SER A 417 1.64 1.69 10.34
C SER A 417 1.35 1.13 11.73
N GLY A 418 1.35 -0.19 11.90
CA GLY A 418 1.00 -0.87 13.14
C GLY A 418 -0.47 -0.70 13.55
N THR A 419 -1.32 -0.23 12.62
CA THR A 419 -2.71 0.11 12.89
C THR A 419 -3.65 -0.71 12.02
N ILE A 420 -4.67 -1.28 12.65
CA ILE A 420 -5.80 -1.95 12.03
C ILE A 420 -6.94 -0.94 11.90
N TYR A 421 -7.43 -0.74 10.68
CA TYR A 421 -8.60 0.11 10.44
C TYR A 421 -9.88 -0.67 10.69
N GLY A 422 -10.92 -0.01 11.18
CA GLY A 422 -12.20 -0.64 11.44
C GLY A 422 -13.35 0.16 10.84
N PHE A 423 -14.35 -0.53 10.31
CA PHE A 423 -15.59 0.06 9.85
C PHE A 423 -16.77 -0.68 10.49
N ASN A 424 -17.65 0.06 11.16
CA ASN A 424 -18.79 -0.53 11.83
C ASN A 424 -20.11 -0.22 11.10
N PHE A 425 -20.81 -1.28 10.68
CA PHE A 425 -22.07 -1.15 9.94
C PHE A 425 -23.17 -0.40 10.72
N ILE A 426 -23.48 -0.85 11.95
CA ILE A 426 -24.55 -0.25 12.76
C ILE A 426 -24.21 1.19 13.14
N GLY A 427 -22.96 1.44 13.50
CA GLY A 427 -22.44 2.79 13.77
C GLY A 427 -22.61 3.72 12.58
N TYR A 428 -22.32 3.24 11.37
CA TYR A 428 -22.52 4.00 10.14
C TYR A 428 -24.01 4.30 9.87
N CYS A 429 -24.90 3.31 10.04
CA CYS A 429 -26.35 3.48 9.88
C CYS A 429 -26.92 4.60 10.77
N LEU A 430 -26.47 4.66 12.03
CA LEU A 430 -26.94 5.62 13.03
C LEU A 430 -26.17 6.95 13.02
N LYS A 431 -25.15 7.07 12.16
CA LYS A 431 -24.15 8.14 12.20
C LYS A 431 -23.54 8.31 13.60
N ALA A 432 -23.36 7.20 14.31
CA ALA A 432 -22.78 7.11 15.63
C ALA A 432 -21.25 7.09 15.56
N LYS A 433 -20.59 7.53 16.63
CA LYS A 433 -19.15 7.36 16.77
C LYS A 433 -18.89 6.03 17.46
N VAL A 434 -18.16 5.14 16.79
CA VAL A 434 -17.76 3.84 17.35
C VAL A 434 -16.73 4.06 18.45
N SER A 435 -16.96 3.49 19.63
CA SER A 435 -15.98 3.50 20.72
C SER A 435 -14.80 2.62 20.36
N ARG A 436 -13.58 3.16 20.51
CA ARG A 436 -12.35 2.38 20.36
C ARG A 436 -12.15 1.46 21.56
N ILE A 437 -11.59 0.29 21.32
CA ILE A 437 -11.21 -0.64 22.39
C ILE A 437 -10.00 -0.06 23.13
N HIS A 438 -8.96 0.36 22.40
CA HIS A 438 -7.77 0.99 22.97
C HIS A 438 -7.87 2.52 22.90
N GLN A 439 -8.57 3.11 23.87
CA GLN A 439 -8.80 4.56 23.90
C GLN A 439 -7.61 5.32 24.51
N LYS A 440 -6.85 6.08 23.70
CA LYS A 440 -5.78 6.96 24.21
C LYS A 440 -6.33 8.04 25.16
N ARG A 441 -5.78 8.12 26.38
CA ARG A 441 -6.07 9.14 27.41
C ARG A 441 -5.81 10.58 26.93
N THR A 442 -4.88 10.76 25.99
CA THR A 442 -4.49 12.07 25.43
C THR A 442 -5.08 12.26 24.03
N TYR A 443 -6.40 12.30 23.94
CA TYR A 443 -7.03 12.99 22.82
C TYR A 443 -6.86 14.49 23.06
N ASN A 444 -5.95 15.15 22.35
CA ASN A 444 -5.89 16.61 22.36
C ASN A 444 -7.27 17.12 21.94
N VAL A 445 -8.04 17.66 22.89
CA VAL A 445 -9.32 18.32 22.63
C VAL A 445 -9.14 19.34 21.50
N LEU A 446 -7.97 19.98 21.45
CA LEU A 446 -7.55 20.87 20.37
C LEU A 446 -7.54 20.20 18.99
N SER A 447 -6.99 18.98 18.84
CA SER A 447 -6.98 18.32 17.52
C SER A 447 -8.39 17.85 17.14
N LYS A 448 -9.21 17.43 18.10
CA LYS A 448 -10.62 17.11 17.86
C LYS A 448 -11.41 18.33 17.40
N VAL A 449 -11.29 19.45 18.10
CA VAL A 449 -11.97 20.71 17.74
C VAL A 449 -11.47 21.19 16.38
N VAL A 450 -10.15 21.18 16.14
CA VAL A 450 -9.59 21.58 14.84
C VAL A 450 -10.09 20.67 13.72
N TRP A 451 -10.10 19.35 13.90
CA TRP A 451 -10.59 18.42 12.86
C TRP A 451 -12.10 18.49 12.67
N GLU A 452 -12.90 18.61 13.74
CA GLU A 452 -14.35 18.82 13.63
C GLU A 452 -14.68 20.15 12.95
N SER A 453 -13.95 21.23 13.26
CA SER A 453 -14.08 22.52 12.58
C SER A 453 -13.66 22.44 11.11
N VAL A 454 -12.58 21.72 10.79
CA VAL A 454 -12.15 21.50 9.39
C VAL A 454 -13.20 20.70 8.62
N ILE A 455 -13.74 19.63 9.19
CA ILE A 455 -14.81 18.83 8.57
C ILE A 455 -16.07 19.68 8.38
N LEU A 456 -16.48 20.46 9.39
CA LEU A 456 -17.60 21.39 9.29
C LEU A 456 -17.38 22.47 8.22
N MET A 457 -16.14 22.94 8.07
CA MET A 457 -15.76 23.87 7.00
C MET A 457 -15.89 23.21 5.62
N PHE A 458 -15.43 21.97 5.46
CA PHE A 458 -15.61 21.22 4.21
C PHE A 458 -17.09 20.94 3.91
N ASP A 459 -17.87 20.50 4.89
CA ASP A 459 -19.33 20.32 4.76
C ASP A 459 -20.01 21.64 4.39
N CYS A 460 -19.57 22.76 4.98
CA CYS A 460 -20.04 24.10 4.64
C CYS A 460 -19.70 24.45 3.19
N VAL A 461 -18.46 24.27 2.76
CA VAL A 461 -18.00 24.54 1.39
C VAL A 461 -18.76 23.67 0.38
N ILE A 462 -18.94 22.37 0.65
CA ILE A 462 -19.72 21.47 -0.20
C ILE A 462 -21.16 21.95 -0.31
N ARG A 463 -21.77 22.34 0.82
CA ARG A 463 -23.13 22.89 0.85
C ARG A 463 -23.21 24.21 0.07
N GLU A 464 -22.25 25.11 0.22
CA GLU A 464 -22.18 26.37 -0.53
C GLU A 464 -22.03 26.12 -2.04
N ILE A 465 -21.20 25.16 -2.45
CA ILE A 465 -21.05 24.77 -3.87
C ILE A 465 -22.36 24.19 -4.41
N GLN A 466 -23.04 23.32 -3.64
CA GLN A 466 -24.35 22.78 -4.02
C GLN A 466 -25.42 23.88 -4.12
N MET A 467 -25.45 24.83 -3.17
CA MET A 467 -26.35 25.99 -3.23
C MET A 467 -26.03 26.91 -4.40
N LEU A 468 -24.75 27.13 -4.71
CA LEU A 468 -24.33 27.90 -5.89
C LEU A 468 -24.77 27.21 -7.18
N SER A 469 -24.66 25.88 -7.26
CA SER A 469 -25.13 25.09 -8.40
C SER A 469 -26.64 25.25 -8.61
N GLU A 470 -27.45 25.13 -7.55
CA GLU A 470 -28.90 25.36 -7.64
C GLU A 470 -29.23 26.82 -7.98
N ARG A 471 -28.51 27.81 -7.43
CA ARG A 471 -28.67 29.24 -7.81
C ARG A 471 -28.34 29.49 -9.28
N ILE A 472 -27.30 28.87 -9.83
CA ILE A 472 -26.95 28.96 -11.25
C ILE A 472 -28.07 28.37 -12.11
N LYS A 473 -28.62 27.23 -11.70
CA LYS A 473 -29.75 26.58 -12.38
C LYS A 473 -31.00 27.45 -12.38
N ASP A 474 -31.36 28.03 -11.24
CA ASP A 474 -32.51 28.94 -11.09
C ASP A 474 -32.32 30.26 -11.84
N GLY A 475 -31.11 30.81 -11.78
CA GLY A 475 -30.71 32.00 -12.53
C GLY A 475 -30.81 31.78 -14.03
N ASN A 476 -30.31 30.65 -14.52
CA ASN A 476 -30.40 30.28 -15.94
C ASN A 476 -31.86 30.05 -16.36
N ARG A 477 -32.67 29.38 -15.52
CA ARG A 477 -34.12 29.21 -15.77
C ARG A 477 -34.82 30.56 -15.91
N SER A 478 -34.52 31.51 -15.02
CA SER A 478 -35.06 32.87 -15.05
C SER A 478 -34.63 33.64 -16.30
N LEU A 479 -33.35 33.56 -16.66
CA LEU A 479 -32.79 34.18 -17.86
C LEU A 479 -33.45 33.64 -19.13
N GLY A 480 -33.68 32.33 -19.20
CA GLY A 480 -34.40 31.69 -20.31
C GLY A 480 -35.84 32.18 -20.47
N ILE A 481 -36.56 32.43 -19.36
CA ILE A 481 -37.92 32.99 -19.39
C ILE A 481 -37.90 34.42 -19.94
N VAL A 482 -36.95 35.26 -19.50
CA VAL A 482 -36.83 36.66 -19.94
C VAL A 482 -36.47 36.72 -21.43
N ILE A 483 -35.44 35.98 -21.86
CA ILE A 483 -35.01 35.96 -23.27
C ILE A 483 -36.12 35.44 -24.17
N ARG A 484 -36.86 34.39 -23.76
CA ARG A 484 -38.03 33.90 -24.50
C ARG A 484 -39.12 34.96 -24.61
N ARG A 485 -39.37 35.74 -23.56
CA ARG A 485 -40.39 36.82 -23.57
C ARG A 485 -39.97 37.98 -24.48
N TRP A 486 -38.71 38.38 -24.45
CA TRP A 486 -38.16 39.43 -25.33
C TRP A 486 -38.09 39.01 -26.79
N SER A 487 -37.72 37.75 -27.03
CA SER A 487 -37.70 37.14 -28.36
C SER A 487 -39.08 37.15 -29.03
N LYS A 488 -40.16 36.97 -28.28
CA LYS A 488 -41.54 37.10 -28.80
C LYS A 488 -41.93 38.54 -29.16
N LYS A 489 -41.30 39.54 -28.56
CA LYS A 489 -41.63 40.96 -28.73
C LYS A 489 -40.75 41.66 -29.78
N ASN A 490 -39.56 41.13 -30.06
CA ASN A 490 -38.58 41.80 -30.92
C ASN A 490 -37.88 40.80 -31.87
N SER A 491 -38.10 40.95 -33.18
CA SER A 491 -37.60 40.06 -34.23
C SER A 491 -36.07 39.91 -34.21
N MET A 492 -35.34 40.99 -33.91
CA MET A 492 -33.88 40.95 -33.85
C MET A 492 -33.36 40.03 -32.74
N ILE A 493 -33.99 40.03 -31.56
CA ILE A 493 -33.62 39.18 -30.41
C ILE A 493 -33.94 37.71 -30.71
N TYR A 494 -35.01 37.44 -31.48
CA TYR A 494 -35.38 36.09 -31.92
C TYR A 494 -34.32 35.46 -32.84
N TYR A 495 -33.76 36.23 -33.78
CA TYR A 495 -32.77 35.69 -34.73
C TYR A 495 -31.32 35.71 -34.21
N THR A 496 -30.99 36.53 -33.20
CA THR A 496 -29.60 36.69 -32.73
C THR A 496 -29.34 36.14 -31.32
N VAL A 497 -30.06 36.64 -30.31
CA VAL A 497 -29.79 36.36 -28.88
C VAL A 497 -30.41 35.03 -28.44
N TYR A 498 -31.62 34.70 -28.89
CA TYR A 498 -32.31 33.47 -28.50
C TYR A 498 -31.58 32.18 -28.97
N PRO A 499 -31.05 32.09 -30.21
CA PRO A 499 -30.25 30.95 -30.64
C PRO A 499 -28.94 30.84 -29.84
N LEU A 500 -28.28 31.97 -29.58
CA LEU A 500 -27.02 32.02 -28.83
C LEU A 500 -27.21 31.55 -27.36
N TYR A 501 -28.29 31.98 -26.72
CA TYR A 501 -28.68 31.49 -25.40
C TYR A 501 -28.97 29.98 -25.41
N ARG A 502 -29.74 29.50 -26.40
CA ARG A 502 -30.10 28.08 -26.51
C ARG A 502 -28.86 27.20 -26.72
N VAL A 503 -27.91 27.63 -27.55
CA VAL A 503 -26.70 26.86 -27.89
C VAL A 503 -25.67 26.89 -26.75
N PHE A 504 -25.39 28.06 -26.17
CA PHE A 504 -24.28 28.20 -25.21
C PHE A 504 -24.72 28.26 -23.75
N PHE A 505 -25.71 29.10 -23.42
CA PHE A 505 -26.02 29.42 -22.03
C PHE A 505 -26.98 28.41 -21.38
N SER A 506 -27.88 27.80 -22.15
CA SER A 506 -28.85 26.82 -21.64
C SER A 506 -28.18 25.57 -21.06
N GLY A 507 -26.99 25.21 -21.57
CA GLY A 507 -26.20 24.06 -21.12
C GLY A 507 -25.32 24.32 -19.90
N ILE A 508 -25.12 25.57 -19.46
CA ILE A 508 -24.20 25.91 -18.37
C ILE A 508 -24.51 25.15 -17.06
N PRO A 509 -25.76 25.06 -16.57
CA PRO A 509 -26.06 24.29 -15.37
C PRO A 509 -25.75 22.80 -15.51
N TRP A 510 -25.95 22.24 -16.70
CA TRP A 510 -25.60 20.84 -16.99
C TRP A 510 -24.08 20.65 -16.97
N ILE A 511 -23.30 21.56 -17.58
CA ILE A 511 -21.83 21.54 -17.55
C ILE A 511 -21.31 21.63 -16.10
N PHE A 512 -21.84 22.54 -15.28
CA PHE A 512 -21.44 22.64 -13.87
C PHE A 512 -21.81 21.38 -13.07
N GLY A 513 -22.99 20.80 -13.33
CA GLY A 513 -23.41 19.55 -12.70
C GLY A 513 -22.51 18.37 -13.07
N GLU A 514 -22.18 18.22 -14.35
CA GLU A 514 -21.23 17.22 -14.85
C GLU A 514 -19.83 17.45 -14.27
N LEU A 515 -19.33 18.69 -14.29
CA LEU A 515 -18.00 19.02 -13.79
C LEU A 515 -17.88 18.80 -12.28
N TRP A 516 -18.93 19.10 -11.50
CA TRP A 516 -19.02 18.70 -10.09
C TRP A 516 -19.10 17.17 -9.94
N GLY A 517 -19.88 16.48 -10.77
CA GLY A 517 -19.93 15.02 -10.79
C GLY A 517 -18.58 14.38 -11.09
N TYR A 518 -17.79 14.97 -12.00
CA TYR A 518 -16.41 14.58 -12.26
C TYR A 518 -15.49 14.88 -11.09
N ILE A 519 -15.58 16.06 -10.46
CA ILE A 519 -14.79 16.40 -9.27
C ILE A 519 -15.12 15.43 -8.12
N ASP A 520 -16.40 15.17 -7.85
CA ASP A 520 -16.80 14.21 -6.81
C ASP A 520 -16.38 12.79 -7.18
N ARG A 521 -16.43 12.38 -8.45
CA ARG A 521 -15.94 11.06 -8.89
C ARG A 521 -14.41 10.93 -8.79
N ILE A 522 -13.66 11.96 -9.17
CA ILE A 522 -12.19 11.97 -9.17
C ILE A 522 -11.66 12.05 -7.74
N PHE A 523 -12.18 12.96 -6.93
CA PHE A 523 -11.70 13.19 -5.57
C PHE A 523 -12.46 12.40 -4.51
N SER A 524 -13.60 11.79 -4.84
CA SER A 524 -14.45 10.98 -3.94
C SER A 524 -14.71 11.69 -2.61
N VAL A 525 -14.99 12.99 -2.64
CA VAL A 525 -14.93 13.89 -1.46
C VAL A 525 -15.85 13.42 -0.35
N LYS A 526 -17.08 13.00 -0.69
CA LYS A 526 -18.04 12.48 0.29
C LYS A 526 -17.57 11.16 0.92
N ALA A 527 -17.08 10.22 0.13
CA ALA A 527 -16.55 8.95 0.63
C ALA A 527 -15.34 9.19 1.56
N HIS A 528 -14.49 10.16 1.23
CA HIS A 528 -13.35 10.56 2.08
C HIS A 528 -13.79 11.20 3.40
N LEU A 529 -14.85 12.03 3.39
CA LEU A 529 -15.41 12.62 4.60
C LEU A 529 -16.08 11.55 5.49
N ASP A 530 -16.82 10.63 4.88
CA ASP A 530 -17.44 9.50 5.59
C ASP A 530 -16.35 8.58 6.19
N GLU A 531 -15.27 8.33 5.47
CA GLU A 531 -14.11 7.58 5.98
C GLU A 531 -13.45 8.27 7.18
N ILE A 532 -13.18 9.59 7.10
CA ILE A 532 -12.61 10.35 8.24
C ILE A 532 -13.54 10.29 9.47
N ARG A 533 -14.85 10.23 9.25
CA ARG A 533 -15.86 10.28 10.31
C ARG A 533 -16.14 8.92 10.94
N PHE A 534 -16.13 7.85 10.16
CA PHE A 534 -16.62 6.53 10.56
C PHE A 534 -15.54 5.45 10.64
N LEU A 535 -14.31 5.67 10.16
CA LEU A 535 -13.21 4.74 10.46
C LEU A 535 -12.79 4.83 11.93
N SER A 536 -12.75 3.68 12.59
CA SER A 536 -11.93 3.47 13.77
C SER A 536 -10.51 3.07 13.35
N SER A 537 -9.55 3.31 14.24
CA SER A 537 -8.20 2.78 14.07
C SER A 537 -7.70 2.27 15.41
N GLU A 538 -7.34 0.99 15.44
CA GLU A 538 -6.83 0.28 16.61
C GLU A 538 -5.35 -0.07 16.36
N PRO A 539 -4.46 0.05 17.36
CA PRO A 539 -3.15 -0.55 17.26
C PRO A 539 -3.28 -2.08 17.29
N LEU A 540 -2.39 -2.81 16.60
CA LEU A 540 -2.36 -4.28 16.68
C LEU A 540 -2.08 -4.71 18.14
N PRO A 541 -2.99 -5.46 18.79
CA PRO A 541 -2.74 -6.09 20.08
C PRO A 541 -1.80 -7.29 19.92
N LYS A 542 -0.89 -7.48 20.89
CA LYS A 542 0.08 -8.58 20.87
C LYS A 542 -0.58 -9.95 20.91
N ASN A 543 -1.53 -10.12 21.83
CA ASN A 543 -2.28 -11.38 21.98
C ASN A 543 -3.08 -11.71 20.72
N GLN A 544 -3.59 -10.71 20.00
CA GLN A 544 -4.30 -10.92 18.74
C GLN A 544 -3.37 -11.44 17.64
N TRP A 545 -2.16 -10.87 17.52
CA TRP A 545 -1.16 -11.39 16.59
C TRP A 545 -0.73 -12.81 16.95
N LYS A 546 -0.47 -13.08 18.23
CA LYS A 546 -0.16 -14.42 18.73
C LYS A 546 -1.26 -15.42 18.39
N PHE A 547 -2.52 -15.05 18.60
CA PHE A 547 -3.67 -15.89 18.26
C PHE A 547 -3.73 -16.22 16.76
N ILE A 548 -3.54 -15.22 15.88
CA ILE A 548 -3.48 -15.44 14.42
C ILE A 548 -2.33 -16.39 14.06
N PHE A 549 -1.16 -16.18 14.66
CA PHE A 549 0.03 -17.01 14.42
C PHE A 549 -0.20 -18.47 14.84
N ASP A 550 -0.70 -18.70 16.05
CA ASP A 550 -0.93 -20.02 16.60
C ASP A 550 -2.03 -20.77 15.81
N GLU A 551 -3.09 -20.10 15.40
CA GLU A 551 -4.17 -20.68 14.59
C GLU A 551 -3.68 -21.09 13.19
N LEU A 552 -2.88 -20.26 12.52
CA LEU A 552 -2.29 -20.60 11.22
C LEU A 552 -1.24 -21.70 11.32
N LYS A 553 -0.46 -21.70 12.41
CA LYS A 553 0.51 -22.76 12.70
C LYS A 553 -0.20 -24.11 12.87
N HIS A 554 -1.25 -24.16 13.68
CA HIS A 554 -2.07 -25.36 13.87
C HIS A 554 -2.68 -25.84 12.55
N LYS A 555 -3.26 -24.93 11.76
CA LYS A 555 -3.79 -25.26 10.43
C LYS A 555 -2.73 -25.81 9.47
N SER A 556 -1.49 -25.35 9.58
CA SER A 556 -0.39 -25.86 8.76
C SER A 556 -0.15 -27.36 8.97
N GLU A 557 -0.36 -27.88 10.18
CA GLU A 557 -0.17 -29.30 10.54
C GLU A 557 -0.99 -30.23 9.64
N PHE A 558 -2.19 -29.80 9.25
CA PHE A 558 -3.09 -30.58 8.37
C PHE A 558 -2.82 -30.38 6.87
N ALA A 559 -1.88 -29.51 6.50
CA ALA A 559 -1.61 -29.11 5.13
C ALA A 559 -0.41 -29.86 4.51
N GLU A 560 -0.28 -31.17 4.69
CA GLU A 560 0.85 -31.94 4.16
C GLU A 560 0.86 -32.02 2.62
N THR A 561 -0.31 -32.28 2.02
CA THR A 561 -0.47 -32.34 0.56
C THR A 561 -0.91 -30.99 -0.01
N PRO A 562 -0.60 -30.68 -1.28
CA PRO A 562 -1.05 -29.43 -1.90
C PRO A 562 -2.58 -29.32 -1.96
N GLU A 563 -3.29 -30.43 -2.13
CA GLU A 563 -4.76 -30.48 -2.13
C GLU A 563 -5.33 -30.12 -0.74
N MET A 564 -4.76 -30.69 0.33
CA MET A 564 -5.16 -30.37 1.69
C MET A 564 -4.79 -28.94 2.06
N ALA A 565 -3.61 -28.47 1.65
CA ALA A 565 -3.19 -27.08 1.84
C ALA A 565 -4.18 -26.10 1.18
N LYS A 566 -4.60 -26.39 -0.07
CA LYS A 566 -5.61 -25.60 -0.78
C LYS A 566 -6.97 -25.63 -0.09
N LYS A 567 -7.38 -26.80 0.42
CA LYS A 567 -8.64 -26.93 1.15
C LYS A 567 -8.62 -26.12 2.45
N VAL A 568 -7.50 -26.13 3.18
CA VAL A 568 -7.30 -25.34 4.40
C VAL A 568 -7.26 -23.84 4.09
N SER A 569 -6.59 -23.43 3.01
CA SER A 569 -6.45 -22.02 2.61
C SER A 569 -7.73 -21.41 2.02
N SER A 570 -8.62 -22.24 1.47
CA SER A 570 -9.90 -21.85 0.85
C SER A 570 -11.09 -21.94 1.81
N ALA A 571 -10.89 -22.44 3.03
CA ALA A 571 -11.95 -22.54 4.01
C ALA A 571 -12.35 -21.13 4.52
N ARG A 572 -13.65 -20.91 4.80
CA ARG A 572 -14.24 -19.59 5.12
C ARG A 572 -14.84 -19.51 6.54
N GLY A 573 -14.59 -20.51 7.37
CA GLY A 573 -15.11 -20.69 8.73
C GLY A 573 -15.48 -22.15 9.01
N GLU A 574 -15.64 -22.95 7.96
CA GLU A 574 -15.98 -24.38 8.00
C GLU A 574 -14.99 -25.19 8.83
N TRP A 575 -13.70 -24.88 8.71
CA TRP A 575 -12.67 -25.61 9.45
C TRP A 575 -12.71 -25.24 10.93
N ALA A 576 -12.80 -23.95 11.24
CA ALA A 576 -12.97 -23.44 12.60
C ALA A 576 -14.19 -24.05 13.30
N LEU A 577 -15.32 -24.18 12.58
CA LEU A 577 -16.54 -24.78 13.09
C LEU A 577 -16.38 -26.30 13.31
N ARG A 578 -15.77 -27.04 12.38
CA ARG A 578 -15.56 -28.50 12.54
C ARG A 578 -14.54 -28.86 13.62
N ASP A 579 -13.55 -27.99 13.84
CA ASP A 579 -12.52 -28.16 14.88
C ASP A 579 -13.12 -27.98 16.29
N THR A 580 -14.17 -27.18 16.44
CA THR A 580 -14.85 -27.02 17.73
C THR A 580 -15.70 -28.23 18.07
N LYS A 581 -15.50 -28.82 19.26
CA LYS A 581 -16.19 -30.02 19.74
C LYS A 581 -17.63 -29.75 20.23
N LEU A 582 -18.40 -28.95 19.49
CA LEU A 582 -19.77 -28.56 19.85
C LEU A 582 -20.80 -29.43 19.11
N VAL A 583 -21.92 -29.73 19.75
CA VAL A 583 -22.94 -30.69 19.26
C VAL A 583 -23.92 -30.04 18.26
N GLU A 584 -24.04 -28.70 18.24
CA GLU A 584 -25.04 -27.95 17.45
C GLU A 584 -24.40 -26.98 16.43
N ILE A 585 -23.55 -27.50 15.54
CA ILE A 585 -22.79 -26.66 14.59
C ILE A 585 -23.46 -26.56 13.21
N GLU A 586 -24.30 -27.54 12.85
CA GLU A 586 -25.00 -27.61 11.56
C GLU A 586 -25.72 -26.30 11.14
N PRO A 587 -26.44 -25.59 12.03
CA PRO A 587 -27.09 -24.33 11.65
C PRO A 587 -26.09 -23.25 11.24
N LEU A 588 -24.93 -23.18 11.90
CA LEU A 588 -23.88 -22.18 11.65
C LEU A 588 -23.14 -22.45 10.33
N MET A 589 -22.96 -23.72 9.98
CA MET A 589 -22.33 -24.13 8.71
C MET A 589 -23.04 -23.54 7.50
N SER A 590 -24.38 -23.43 7.55
CA SER A 590 -25.18 -22.85 6.46
C SER A 590 -24.85 -21.38 6.17
N TYR A 591 -24.38 -20.62 7.18
CA TYR A 591 -23.98 -19.22 7.06
C TYR A 591 -22.52 -19.04 6.62
N VAL A 592 -21.84 -20.12 6.25
CA VAL A 592 -20.48 -20.12 5.69
C VAL A 592 -20.42 -20.86 4.35
N GLU A 593 -20.93 -22.09 4.27
CA GLU A 593 -20.86 -22.91 3.06
C GLU A 593 -21.83 -22.41 1.97
N ASN A 594 -23.07 -22.12 2.33
CA ASN A 594 -24.16 -21.87 1.37
C ASN A 594 -24.31 -20.40 0.95
N VAL A 595 -23.37 -19.54 1.34
CA VAL A 595 -23.42 -18.11 1.09
C VAL A 595 -22.16 -17.62 0.39
N ASP A 596 -22.31 -16.60 -0.45
CA ASP A 596 -21.17 -15.92 -1.07
C ASP A 596 -20.27 -15.30 0.02
N TYR A 597 -18.99 -15.09 -0.32
CA TYR A 597 -18.01 -14.59 0.65
C TYR A 597 -18.35 -13.19 1.20
N ASP A 598 -18.77 -12.23 0.37
CA ASP A 598 -19.22 -10.91 0.83
C ASP A 598 -20.48 -10.97 1.70
N GLN A 599 -21.40 -11.86 1.36
CA GLN A 599 -22.60 -12.10 2.14
C GLN A 599 -22.23 -12.62 3.53
N SER A 600 -21.28 -13.57 3.60
CA SER A 600 -20.72 -14.10 4.84
C SER A 600 -20.12 -12.97 5.68
N LEU A 601 -19.24 -12.14 5.09
CA LEU A 601 -18.61 -11.04 5.81
C LEU A 601 -19.63 -10.08 6.43
N LEU A 602 -20.66 -9.69 5.67
CA LEU A 602 -21.69 -8.77 6.16
C LEU A 602 -22.58 -9.40 7.23
N LEU A 603 -22.98 -10.67 7.06
CA LEU A 603 -23.76 -11.45 8.03
C LEU A 603 -23.03 -11.58 9.36
N TRP A 604 -21.81 -12.15 9.31
CA TRP A 604 -20.99 -12.39 10.49
C TRP A 604 -20.61 -11.07 11.16
N HIS A 605 -20.38 -9.99 10.41
CA HIS A 605 -20.10 -8.67 10.98
C HIS A 605 -21.27 -8.10 11.78
N ILE A 606 -22.47 -8.10 11.21
CA ILE A 606 -23.67 -7.62 11.91
C ILE A 606 -23.94 -8.53 13.12
N ALA A 607 -23.86 -9.86 12.97
CA ALA A 607 -24.08 -10.80 14.06
C ALA A 607 -23.07 -10.60 15.22
N THR A 608 -21.78 -10.43 14.89
CA THR A 608 -20.73 -10.13 15.88
C THR A 608 -21.03 -8.83 16.61
N GLU A 609 -21.49 -7.79 15.92
CA GLU A 609 -21.86 -6.51 16.54
C GLU A 609 -23.06 -6.65 17.49
N LEU A 610 -24.10 -7.38 17.07
CA LEU A 610 -25.29 -7.62 17.90
C LEU A 610 -24.92 -8.35 19.20
N CYS A 611 -24.12 -9.42 19.11
CA CYS A 611 -23.61 -10.15 20.26
C CYS A 611 -22.69 -9.28 21.14
N PHE A 612 -21.89 -8.41 20.54
CA PHE A 612 -20.96 -7.55 21.27
C PHE A 612 -21.67 -6.49 22.11
N GLN A 613 -22.76 -5.88 21.61
CA GLN A 613 -23.43 -4.76 22.28
C GLN A 613 -24.27 -5.16 23.51
N GLU A 614 -24.75 -6.39 23.55
CA GLU A 614 -25.63 -6.87 24.61
C GLU A 614 -24.88 -7.31 25.88
N GLU A 615 -23.67 -7.83 25.75
CA GLU A 615 -22.91 -8.35 26.90
C GLU A 615 -22.09 -7.28 27.62
N GLU A 616 -22.45 -7.02 28.89
CA GLU A 616 -21.67 -6.25 29.86
C GLU A 616 -20.82 -7.19 30.77
N GLU A 617 -19.50 -7.07 30.63
CA GLU A 617 -18.40 -7.22 31.62
C GLU A 617 -18.36 -8.35 32.68
N ASN A 618 -18.93 -9.56 32.46
CA ASN A 618 -18.73 -10.72 33.36
C ASN A 618 -17.97 -11.92 32.73
N LEU A 619 -17.15 -11.71 31.70
CA LEU A 619 -16.39 -12.79 31.02
C LEU A 619 -15.00 -13.04 31.65
N SER A 620 -14.54 -14.30 31.65
CA SER A 620 -13.18 -14.71 32.03
C SER A 620 -12.10 -14.05 31.16
N GLY A 621 -10.82 -14.14 31.56
CA GLY A 621 -9.69 -13.53 30.86
C GLY A 621 -9.65 -13.82 29.35
N GLU A 622 -9.55 -15.10 28.99
CA GLU A 622 -9.41 -15.55 27.58
C GLU A 622 -10.67 -15.32 26.74
N SER A 623 -11.86 -15.57 27.30
CA SER A 623 -13.12 -15.33 26.59
C SER A 623 -13.32 -13.84 26.25
N CYS A 624 -12.73 -12.94 27.05
CA CYS A 624 -12.76 -11.51 26.80
C CYS A 624 -11.77 -11.07 25.70
N ASP A 625 -10.57 -11.65 25.66
CA ASP A 625 -9.58 -11.43 24.58
C ASP A 625 -10.18 -11.88 23.24
N ASP A 626 -10.79 -13.07 23.20
CA ASP A 626 -11.48 -13.58 22.02
C ASP A 626 -12.63 -12.67 21.55
N ARG A 627 -13.37 -12.08 22.49
CA ARG A 627 -14.44 -11.12 22.21
C ARG A 627 -13.91 -9.87 21.54
N GLU A 628 -12.81 -9.32 22.05
CA GLU A 628 -12.19 -8.14 21.45
C GLU A 628 -11.53 -8.44 20.11
N PHE A 629 -10.86 -9.59 19.96
CA PHE A 629 -10.25 -9.99 18.69
C PHE A 629 -11.32 -10.15 17.61
N SER A 630 -12.42 -10.82 17.95
CA SER A 630 -13.58 -10.97 17.07
C SER A 630 -14.09 -9.60 16.61
N LYS A 631 -14.22 -8.64 17.54
CA LYS A 631 -14.65 -7.28 17.21
C LYS A 631 -13.69 -6.55 16.27
N ILE A 632 -12.38 -6.62 16.55
CA ILE A 632 -11.34 -5.93 15.76
C ILE A 632 -11.25 -6.52 14.35
N ILE A 633 -11.20 -7.86 14.21
CA ILE A 633 -11.13 -8.50 12.89
C ILE A 633 -12.43 -8.25 12.13
N SER A 634 -13.59 -8.35 12.79
CA SER A 634 -14.87 -8.08 12.16
C SER A 634 -14.96 -6.66 11.58
N ASP A 635 -14.62 -5.63 12.37
CA ASP A 635 -14.59 -4.25 11.88
C ASP A 635 -13.54 -4.07 10.76
N TYR A 636 -12.40 -4.77 10.84
CA TYR A 636 -11.35 -4.73 9.82
C TYR A 636 -11.78 -5.34 8.50
N MET A 637 -12.38 -6.52 8.52
CA MET A 637 -12.89 -7.19 7.32
C MET A 637 -14.00 -6.37 6.66
N MET A 638 -14.85 -5.72 7.47
CA MET A 638 -15.84 -4.79 6.96
C MET A 638 -15.22 -3.53 6.34
N TYR A 639 -14.12 -3.03 6.92
CA TYR A 639 -13.32 -1.95 6.32
C TYR A 639 -12.76 -2.37 4.96
N LEU A 640 -12.15 -3.56 4.86
CA LEU A 640 -11.60 -4.07 3.60
C LEU A 640 -12.68 -4.19 2.53
N LEU A 641 -13.86 -4.73 2.88
CA LEU A 641 -14.98 -4.92 1.96
C LEU A 641 -15.48 -3.61 1.34
N ILE A 642 -15.56 -2.54 2.13
CA ILE A 642 -16.18 -1.27 1.69
C ILE A 642 -15.15 -0.24 1.20
N MET A 643 -14.00 -0.14 1.87
CA MET A 643 -13.02 0.93 1.63
C MET A 643 -11.81 0.45 0.83
N GLN A 644 -11.49 -0.85 0.83
CA GLN A 644 -10.41 -1.44 0.05
C GLN A 644 -10.89 -2.63 -0.81
N PRO A 645 -11.94 -2.47 -1.64
CA PRO A 645 -12.55 -3.59 -2.37
C PRO A 645 -11.59 -4.30 -3.33
N LYS A 646 -10.50 -3.64 -3.74
CA LYS A 646 -9.43 -4.25 -4.55
C LYS A 646 -8.70 -5.39 -3.81
N LEU A 647 -8.60 -5.32 -2.49
CA LEU A 647 -8.02 -6.38 -1.67
C LEU A 647 -8.96 -7.59 -1.53
N MET A 648 -10.21 -7.45 -1.99
CA MET A 648 -11.26 -8.46 -1.89
C MET A 648 -11.64 -8.97 -3.29
N SER A 649 -10.64 -9.10 -4.19
CA SER A 649 -10.69 -9.10 -5.67
C SER A 649 -11.74 -9.99 -6.37
N GLU A 650 -12.49 -10.84 -5.66
CA GLU A 650 -13.61 -11.62 -6.22
C GLU A 650 -14.99 -10.95 -6.03
N VAL A 651 -15.13 -9.95 -5.15
CA VAL A 651 -16.45 -9.53 -4.66
C VAL A 651 -16.74 -8.02 -4.69
N ALA A 652 -15.84 -7.23 -5.27
CA ALA A 652 -15.87 -5.77 -5.24
C ALA A 652 -17.19 -5.12 -5.74
N GLY A 653 -17.88 -5.75 -6.69
CA GLY A 653 -19.15 -5.24 -7.21
C GLY A 653 -20.37 -5.64 -6.36
N ILE A 654 -20.48 -6.93 -6.05
CA ILE A 654 -21.69 -7.52 -5.46
C ILE A 654 -21.82 -7.17 -3.96
N GLY A 655 -20.70 -7.14 -3.24
CA GLY A 655 -20.68 -6.78 -1.81
C GLY A 655 -21.16 -5.35 -1.55
N THR A 656 -20.83 -4.42 -2.45
CA THR A 656 -21.30 -3.03 -2.34
C THR A 656 -22.80 -2.89 -2.57
N ILE A 657 -23.41 -3.74 -3.40
CA ILE A 657 -24.85 -3.78 -3.62
C ILE A 657 -25.55 -4.31 -2.37
N ARG A 658 -25.12 -5.47 -1.87
CA ARG A 658 -25.65 -6.06 -0.63
C ARG A 658 -25.54 -5.11 0.56
N PHE A 659 -24.40 -4.44 0.71
CA PHE A 659 -24.20 -3.41 1.72
C PHE A 659 -25.20 -2.27 1.60
N ARG A 660 -25.41 -1.72 0.39
CA ARG A 660 -26.34 -0.60 0.17
C ARG A 660 -27.79 -0.99 0.45
N GLU A 661 -28.20 -2.19 0.07
CA GLU A 661 -29.55 -2.69 0.35
C GLU A 661 -29.76 -2.92 1.84
N THR A 662 -28.79 -3.54 2.52
CA THR A 662 -28.81 -3.76 3.97
C THR A 662 -28.82 -2.43 4.73
N LEU A 663 -28.03 -1.46 4.28
CA LEU A 663 -28.02 -0.10 4.82
C LEU A 663 -29.38 0.59 4.67
N ALA A 664 -30.00 0.48 3.50
CA ALA A 664 -31.31 1.07 3.24
C ALA A 664 -32.41 0.41 4.10
N GLU A 665 -32.37 -0.91 4.28
CA GLU A 665 -33.29 -1.62 5.17
C GLU A 665 -33.10 -1.18 6.63
N ALA A 666 -31.87 -1.18 7.13
CA ALA A 666 -31.56 -0.77 8.49
C ALA A 666 -32.00 0.68 8.77
N GLN A 667 -31.72 1.60 7.85
CA GLN A 667 -32.15 3.00 7.98
C GLN A 667 -33.67 3.16 8.00
N ARG A 668 -34.39 2.41 7.17
CA ARG A 668 -35.87 2.41 7.17
C ARG A 668 -36.41 1.84 8.48
N PHE A 669 -35.84 0.73 8.95
CA PHE A 669 -36.20 0.09 10.20
C PHE A 669 -36.01 1.02 11.41
N PHE A 670 -34.83 1.62 11.55
CA PHE A 670 -34.54 2.54 12.65
C PHE A 670 -35.41 3.80 12.61
N LYS A 671 -35.67 4.34 11.41
CA LYS A 671 -36.59 5.47 11.25
C LYS A 671 -38.02 5.12 11.67
N GLY A 672 -38.50 3.93 11.30
CA GLY A 672 -39.83 3.44 11.67
C GLY A 672 -39.99 3.15 13.17
N LYS A 673 -38.90 2.77 13.86
CA LYS A 673 -38.88 2.52 15.31
C LYS A 673 -38.52 3.76 16.15
N HIS A 674 -38.38 4.93 15.54
CA HIS A 674 -38.02 6.19 16.21
C HIS A 674 -36.73 6.11 17.06
N ILE A 675 -35.78 5.25 16.70
CA ILE A 675 -34.50 5.16 17.39
C ILE A 675 -33.74 6.47 17.16
N LYS A 676 -33.35 7.14 18.25
CA LYS A 676 -32.62 8.40 18.17
C LYS A 676 -31.25 8.16 17.53
N ASN A 677 -30.78 9.12 16.72
CA ASN A 677 -29.43 9.08 16.17
C ASN A 677 -28.41 8.90 17.32
N ARG A 678 -27.52 7.90 17.16
CA ARG A 678 -26.31 7.62 17.98
C ARG A 678 -26.39 6.58 19.10
N ASP A 679 -27.51 5.89 19.34
CA ASP A 679 -27.56 4.79 20.33
C ASP A 679 -27.42 3.41 19.67
N MET A 680 -26.20 2.86 19.69
CA MET A 680 -25.90 1.55 19.10
C MET A 680 -26.45 0.37 19.92
N LYS A 681 -26.52 0.52 21.25
CA LYS A 681 -27.00 -0.55 22.15
C LYS A 681 -28.50 -0.74 21.95
N GLN A 682 -29.25 0.35 22.02
CA GLN A 682 -30.70 0.34 21.77
C GLN A 682 -31.04 -0.20 20.37
N ALA A 683 -30.27 0.17 19.35
CA ALA A 683 -30.49 -0.31 17.99
C ALA A 683 -30.25 -1.82 17.86
N SER A 684 -29.19 -2.33 18.49
CA SER A 684 -28.82 -3.74 18.46
C SER A 684 -29.85 -4.60 19.20
N GLU A 685 -30.27 -4.16 20.39
CA GLU A 685 -31.38 -4.79 21.13
C GLU A 685 -32.64 -4.83 20.26
N THR A 686 -33.03 -3.71 19.65
CA THR A 686 -34.25 -3.63 18.83
C THR A 686 -34.22 -4.60 17.63
N ILE A 687 -33.06 -4.84 17.01
CA ILE A 687 -32.90 -5.82 15.93
C ILE A 687 -33.07 -7.25 16.45
N LEU A 688 -32.53 -7.55 17.63
CA LEU A 688 -32.61 -8.88 18.25
C LEU A 688 -34.03 -9.21 18.72
N TRP A 689 -34.79 -8.21 19.18
CA TRP A 689 -36.18 -8.36 19.63
C TRP A 689 -37.16 -8.78 18.51
N VAL A 690 -36.82 -8.60 17.23
CA VAL A 690 -37.68 -9.02 16.12
C VAL A 690 -37.76 -10.55 16.09
N GLN A 691 -38.98 -11.10 16.16
CA GLN A 691 -39.24 -12.53 15.98
C GLN A 691 -39.02 -12.90 14.51
N ASN A 692 -38.21 -13.94 14.28
CA ASN A 692 -37.82 -14.40 12.96
C ASN A 692 -38.39 -15.80 12.69
N ASP A 693 -39.67 -16.03 13.04
CA ASP A 693 -40.33 -17.33 12.91
C ASP A 693 -40.54 -17.73 11.43
N ILE A 694 -40.42 -16.76 10.52
CA ILE A 694 -40.48 -16.93 9.07
C ILE A 694 -39.12 -16.50 8.51
N GLU A 695 -38.57 -17.29 7.59
CA GLU A 695 -37.31 -16.95 6.93
C GLU A 695 -37.41 -15.57 6.26
N PRO A 696 -36.41 -14.68 6.45
CA PRO A 696 -36.45 -13.33 5.89
C PRO A 696 -36.64 -13.31 4.37
N VAL A 697 -36.14 -14.33 3.66
CA VAL A 697 -36.33 -14.51 2.21
C VAL A 697 -37.81 -14.60 1.82
N SER A 698 -38.65 -15.25 2.64
CA SER A 698 -40.09 -15.40 2.39
C SER A 698 -40.85 -14.09 2.58
N VAL A 699 -40.35 -13.17 3.41
CA VAL A 699 -40.96 -11.87 3.69
C VAL A 699 -40.50 -10.80 2.71
N LYS A 700 -39.20 -10.77 2.38
CA LYS A 700 -38.59 -9.74 1.52
C LYS A 700 -38.70 -10.06 0.02
N GLY A 701 -38.92 -11.32 -0.32
CA GLY A 701 -38.86 -11.84 -1.69
C GLY A 701 -37.42 -11.93 -2.23
N ASP A 702 -37.26 -12.51 -3.42
CA ASP A 702 -35.96 -12.72 -4.09
C ASP A 702 -35.29 -11.42 -4.57
N ARG A 703 -36.06 -10.33 -4.63
CA ARG A 703 -35.63 -9.00 -5.13
C ARG A 703 -34.74 -8.23 -4.15
N SER A 704 -34.76 -8.54 -2.85
CA SER A 704 -33.88 -7.89 -1.87
C SER A 704 -32.78 -8.84 -1.42
N LYS A 705 -31.53 -8.40 -1.59
CA LYS A 705 -30.30 -9.07 -1.14
C LYS A 705 -29.83 -8.59 0.23
N SER A 706 -30.68 -7.85 0.96
CA SER A 706 -30.36 -7.42 2.33
C SER A 706 -30.20 -8.61 3.27
N VAL A 707 -29.28 -8.51 4.22
CA VAL A 707 -28.95 -9.58 5.18
C VAL A 707 -29.22 -9.21 6.64
N LEU A 708 -29.91 -8.09 6.90
CA LEU A 708 -30.04 -7.54 8.25
C LEU A 708 -30.69 -8.52 9.23
N PHE A 709 -31.83 -9.10 8.85
CA PHE A 709 -32.55 -10.05 9.70
C PHE A 709 -31.97 -11.46 9.66
N ASP A 710 -31.34 -11.85 8.55
CA ASP A 710 -30.56 -13.08 8.45
C ASP A 710 -29.40 -13.07 9.48
N ALA A 711 -28.72 -11.93 9.63
CA ALA A 711 -27.69 -11.74 10.64
C ALA A 711 -28.24 -11.73 12.08
N SER A 712 -29.47 -11.26 12.29
CA SER A 712 -30.16 -11.35 13.60
C SER A 712 -30.45 -12.80 13.99
N ILE A 713 -30.80 -13.66 13.03
CA ILE A 713 -30.96 -15.10 13.27
C ILE A 713 -29.61 -15.73 13.64
N LEU A 714 -28.56 -15.47 12.85
CA LEU A 714 -27.21 -15.95 13.14
C LEU A 714 -26.73 -15.52 14.54
N ALA A 715 -26.98 -14.27 14.93
CA ALA A 715 -26.66 -13.79 16.28
C ALA A 715 -27.39 -14.58 17.38
N LYS A 716 -28.66 -14.95 17.17
CA LYS A 716 -29.42 -15.77 18.12
C LYS A 716 -28.89 -17.19 18.21
N GLU A 717 -28.48 -17.80 17.10
CA GLU A 717 -27.86 -19.13 17.10
C GLU A 717 -26.51 -19.11 17.84
N LEU A 718 -25.67 -18.08 17.61
CA LEU A 718 -24.40 -17.91 18.31
C LEU A 718 -24.57 -17.73 19.83
N LYS A 719 -25.71 -17.20 20.29
CA LYS A 719 -26.01 -17.07 21.72
C LYS A 719 -26.26 -18.40 22.40
N LYS A 720 -26.97 -19.32 21.74
CA LYS A 720 -27.28 -20.66 22.27
C LYS A 720 -25.99 -21.41 22.65
N LEU A 721 -24.92 -21.22 21.87
CA LEU A 721 -23.60 -21.80 22.15
C LEU A 721 -23.01 -21.35 23.50
N GLY A 722 -23.34 -20.14 23.94
CA GLY A 722 -22.84 -19.57 25.20
C GLY A 722 -23.63 -20.01 26.44
N GLU A 723 -24.86 -20.50 26.27
CA GLU A 723 -25.75 -20.87 27.39
C GLU A 723 -25.60 -22.34 27.83
N GLY A 724 -24.93 -23.18 27.03
CA GLY A 724 -24.92 -24.64 27.20
C GLY A 724 -23.59 -25.32 27.56
N SER A 725 -22.50 -24.60 27.89
CA SER A 725 -21.18 -25.24 28.02
C SER A 725 -20.40 -24.91 29.31
N ASP A 726 -20.37 -25.87 30.24
CA ASP A 726 -19.36 -25.99 31.31
C ASP A 726 -18.04 -26.63 30.79
N ILE A 727 -17.98 -27.10 29.53
CA ILE A 727 -16.90 -27.97 29.00
C ILE A 727 -16.42 -27.58 27.57
N GLY A 728 -17.02 -26.59 26.91
CA GLY A 728 -16.75 -26.25 25.49
C GLY A 728 -16.06 -24.89 25.28
N ASP A 729 -15.37 -24.74 24.15
CA ASP A 729 -14.88 -23.45 23.65
C ASP A 729 -16.06 -22.46 23.54
N GLY A 730 -16.08 -21.42 24.38
CA GLY A 730 -17.19 -20.46 24.40
C GLY A 730 -17.41 -19.74 23.06
N LYS A 731 -18.60 -19.18 22.82
CA LYS A 731 -18.97 -18.52 21.54
C LYS A 731 -17.93 -17.56 20.95
N TRP A 732 -17.22 -16.83 21.80
CA TRP A 732 -16.21 -15.87 21.38
C TRP A 732 -14.96 -16.54 20.80
N ARG A 733 -14.59 -17.73 21.30
CA ARG A 733 -13.52 -18.56 20.73
C ARG A 733 -13.89 -19.07 19.34
N VAL A 734 -15.15 -19.49 19.16
CA VAL A 734 -15.67 -19.89 17.84
C VAL A 734 -15.62 -18.70 16.87
N LEU A 735 -16.12 -17.54 17.30
CA LEU A 735 -16.09 -16.31 16.49
C LEU A 735 -14.67 -15.90 16.12
N SER A 736 -13.72 -15.94 17.06
CA SER A 736 -12.34 -15.52 16.80
C SER A 736 -11.68 -16.45 15.78
N LYS A 737 -11.86 -17.77 15.89
CA LYS A 737 -11.37 -18.74 14.89
C LYS A 737 -12.00 -18.54 13.50
N VAL A 738 -13.33 -18.36 13.42
CA VAL A 738 -14.02 -18.11 12.14
C VAL A 738 -13.52 -16.83 11.48
N TRP A 739 -13.31 -15.76 12.25
CA TRP A 739 -12.77 -14.50 11.73
C TRP A 739 -11.34 -14.61 11.22
N VAL A 740 -10.48 -15.40 11.88
CA VAL A 740 -9.12 -15.69 11.36
C VAL A 740 -9.18 -16.45 10.04
N GLU A 741 -10.14 -17.37 9.89
CA GLU A 741 -10.34 -18.12 8.65
C GLU A 741 -10.84 -17.23 7.50
N LEU A 742 -11.84 -16.37 7.74
CA LEU A 742 -12.28 -15.36 6.78
C LEU A 742 -11.12 -14.42 6.39
N LEU A 743 -10.30 -13.98 7.35
CA LEU A 743 -9.13 -13.15 7.08
C LEU A 743 -8.09 -13.89 6.22
N SER A 744 -7.86 -15.18 6.49
CA SER A 744 -6.94 -16.05 5.73
C SER A 744 -7.43 -16.24 4.30
N TYR A 745 -8.74 -16.45 4.11
CA TYR A 745 -9.36 -16.54 2.80
C TYR A 745 -9.18 -15.25 1.98
N ALA A 746 -9.40 -14.07 2.59
CA ALA A 746 -9.13 -12.81 1.93
C ALA A 746 -7.65 -12.66 1.53
N ALA A 747 -6.72 -13.10 2.39
CA ALA A 747 -5.29 -13.02 2.11
C ALA A 747 -4.85 -13.96 0.97
N SER A 748 -5.44 -15.15 0.85
CA SER A 748 -5.14 -16.09 -0.24
C SER A 748 -5.77 -15.71 -1.58
N HIS A 749 -6.95 -15.08 -1.56
CA HIS A 749 -7.71 -14.71 -2.77
C HIS A 749 -7.48 -13.25 -3.20
N CYS A 750 -6.60 -12.52 -2.51
CA CYS A 750 -6.15 -11.21 -2.93
C CYS A 750 -4.99 -11.35 -3.92
N LYS A 751 -5.01 -10.57 -5.00
CA LYS A 751 -3.91 -10.56 -5.97
C LYS A 751 -2.63 -10.06 -5.31
N ALA A 752 -1.51 -10.75 -5.53
CA ALA A 752 -0.22 -10.38 -4.95
C ALA A 752 0.20 -8.92 -5.31
N THR A 753 -0.17 -8.44 -6.49
CA THR A 753 0.06 -7.04 -6.90
C THR A 753 -0.69 -6.03 -6.02
N GLU A 754 -1.90 -6.36 -5.57
CA GLU A 754 -2.69 -5.50 -4.69
C GLU A 754 -2.12 -5.50 -3.26
N HIS A 755 -1.63 -6.64 -2.75
CA HIS A 755 -0.86 -6.70 -1.51
C HIS A 755 0.34 -5.75 -1.52
N VAL A 756 1.14 -5.83 -2.59
CA VAL A 756 2.34 -4.99 -2.76
C VAL A 756 1.97 -3.51 -2.92
N ALA A 757 0.89 -3.19 -3.62
CA ALA A 757 0.43 -1.81 -3.79
C ALA A 757 0.12 -1.12 -2.44
N GLN A 758 -0.42 -1.86 -1.46
CA GLN A 758 -0.75 -1.35 -0.13
C GLN A 758 0.46 -1.08 0.77
N LEU A 759 1.63 -1.67 0.48
CA LEU A 759 2.87 -1.38 1.22
C LEU A 759 3.23 0.10 1.17
N SER A 760 2.81 0.77 0.09
CA SER A 760 3.03 2.19 -0.12
C SER A 760 1.99 3.11 0.53
N ARG A 761 1.04 2.52 1.27
CA ARG A 761 -0.06 3.19 1.95
C ARG A 761 -0.11 2.84 3.43
N GLY A 762 1.03 2.54 4.05
CA GLY A 762 1.12 2.26 5.47
C GLY A 762 1.17 0.77 5.84
N GLY A 763 0.99 -0.12 4.87
CA GLY A 763 0.85 -1.56 5.11
C GLY A 763 -0.47 -1.92 5.81
N GLU A 764 -0.98 -3.09 5.47
CA GLU A 764 -2.24 -3.63 5.99
C GLU A 764 -1.97 -4.96 6.73
N LEU A 765 -2.75 -5.27 7.78
CA LEU A 765 -2.62 -6.55 8.51
C LEU A 765 -2.75 -7.74 7.54
N LEU A 766 -3.61 -7.62 6.53
CA LEU A 766 -3.79 -8.61 5.47
C LEU A 766 -2.48 -9.01 4.78
N ASN A 767 -1.53 -8.09 4.60
CA ASN A 767 -0.24 -8.38 3.99
C ASN A 767 0.66 -9.25 4.87
N PHE A 768 0.55 -9.09 6.19
CA PHE A 768 1.27 -9.92 7.16
C PHE A 768 0.68 -11.33 7.20
N VAL A 769 -0.64 -11.45 7.16
CA VAL A 769 -1.33 -12.75 7.10
C VAL A 769 -0.99 -13.47 5.80
N TRP A 770 -0.95 -12.76 4.67
CA TRP A 770 -0.57 -13.33 3.36
C TRP A 770 0.83 -13.96 3.38
N LEU A 771 1.87 -13.23 3.83
CA LEU A 771 3.21 -13.80 3.94
C LEU A 771 3.31 -14.89 5.02
N LEU A 772 2.63 -14.73 6.16
CA LEU A 772 2.61 -15.77 7.19
C LEU A 772 2.02 -17.09 6.67
N MET A 773 0.94 -17.01 5.89
CA MET A 773 0.37 -18.17 5.20
C MET A 773 1.35 -18.77 4.19
N ALA A 774 2.07 -17.93 3.41
CA ALA A 774 3.11 -18.41 2.50
C ALA A 774 4.21 -19.17 3.25
N HIS A 775 4.68 -18.65 4.39
CA HIS A 775 5.71 -19.30 5.21
C HIS A 775 5.26 -20.61 5.85
N PHE A 776 4.00 -20.71 6.27
CA PHE A 776 3.41 -21.96 6.74
C PHE A 776 3.04 -22.93 5.61
N GLY A 777 3.29 -22.55 4.35
CA GLY A 777 3.00 -23.40 3.21
C GLY A 777 1.51 -23.52 2.90
N LEU A 778 0.70 -22.56 3.32
CA LEU A 778 -0.76 -22.47 3.10
C LEU A 778 -1.13 -21.65 1.86
N ALA A 779 -0.16 -21.29 1.01
CA ALA A 779 -0.42 -20.54 -0.22
C ALA A 779 -0.69 -21.48 -1.42
N ASP A 780 -1.53 -21.03 -2.35
CA ASP A 780 -1.91 -21.81 -3.54
C ASP A 780 -0.77 -21.97 -4.57
N GLN A 781 0.32 -21.22 -4.42
CA GLN A 781 1.47 -21.16 -5.33
C GLN A 781 2.48 -22.31 -5.14
N PHE A 782 2.21 -23.29 -4.27
CA PHE A 782 3.05 -24.51 -4.08
C PHE A 782 2.57 -25.71 -4.92
N GLN A 783 2.12 -25.46 -6.16
CA GLN A 783 1.60 -26.49 -7.07
C GLN A 783 2.69 -27.04 -8.00
N ILE A 784 3.57 -27.88 -7.46
CA ILE A 784 4.23 -28.89 -8.30
C ILE A 784 3.55 -30.20 -7.94
N ASN A 785 2.95 -30.90 -8.91
CA ASN A 785 2.46 -32.24 -8.64
C ASN A 785 3.64 -33.06 -8.14
N LYS A 786 3.45 -33.78 -7.03
CA LYS A 786 4.30 -34.91 -6.67
C LYS A 786 4.47 -35.78 -7.91
N GLY A 787 5.60 -35.62 -8.60
CA GLY A 787 6.18 -36.69 -9.40
C GLY A 787 6.71 -37.69 -8.39
N ASP A 788 5.80 -38.32 -7.63
CA ASP A 788 6.08 -39.30 -6.57
C ASP A 788 6.68 -40.59 -7.15
N ALA A 789 7.18 -40.56 -8.37
CA ALA A 789 7.84 -41.65 -9.04
C ALA A 789 9.04 -41.15 -9.85
N ARG A 790 10.24 -41.60 -9.47
CA ARG A 790 11.41 -41.55 -10.34
C ARG A 790 11.26 -42.62 -11.40
N ALA A 791 11.41 -42.24 -12.66
CA ALA A 791 11.75 -43.19 -13.69
C ALA A 791 13.11 -43.82 -13.33
N LYS A 792 13.20 -45.15 -13.36
CA LYS A 792 14.45 -45.90 -13.28
C LYS A 792 14.48 -46.89 -14.43
N LEU A 793 15.64 -47.01 -15.07
CA LEU A 793 15.85 -48.02 -16.11
C LEU A 793 16.17 -49.36 -15.45
N VAL A 794 15.30 -50.34 -15.67
CA VAL A 794 15.50 -51.74 -15.28
C VAL A 794 15.81 -52.56 -16.53
N VAL A 795 16.67 -53.58 -16.39
CA VAL A 795 16.95 -54.52 -17.48
C VAL A 795 15.69 -55.34 -17.73
N GLY A 796 15.19 -55.34 -18.96
CA GLY A 796 14.06 -56.19 -19.35
C GLY A 796 14.49 -57.65 -19.41
N GLU A 797 13.76 -58.55 -18.78
CA GLU A 797 13.88 -59.98 -19.06
C GLU A 797 13.34 -60.22 -20.47
N SER A 798 14.15 -60.88 -21.32
CA SER A 798 13.87 -61.17 -22.74
C SER A 798 12.81 -62.23 -22.93
#